data_AF-A0A7X9RYH8-F1
#
_entry.id   AF-A0A7X9RYH8-F1
#
_cell.length_a   1.000
_cell.length_b   1.000
_cell.length_c   1.000
_cell.angle_alpha   90.00
_cell.angle_beta   90.00
_cell.angle_gamma   90.00
#
_symmetry.space_group_name_H-M   'P 1'
#
loop_
_entity.id
_entity.type
_entity.pdbx_description
1 polymer ?
#
loop_
_entity_poly.entity_id
_entity_poly.type
_entity_poly.pdbx_seq_one_letter_code
_entity_poly.pdbx_strand_id
1 'polypeptide(L)'
;MKKFLLFNLIILFNTFLSWSQIKPDQGDGSLESPFIVSTLEHLKWISEGDGGEGDGTRWKYNFKQVNDIDANATSTWNSGEGFRPIGWFKSSSDKKTFKGVYDGNGFAIHHLVINRPNANYIGLFGYTESGTIKNLTLTNVSITGSQYTGALGGKIDLEGIVENVKVSGTVTAYRHSGGVFGDINNSSSLNYVFSSVNVMKGDYTDDKNFGGIAGRVYNKSIIQNTISIGKVVGIENIGGVIGVGHTDPSSNKVITITNVYWDKETSNVTTDGYSAETVGLNTADFSDNNNFTGFDFEGTWGIGKLTVIDNNLRPYLQTDIASNLSVVTNSSDFGSVTTEGDLYIGQTITLTAVSKEGYVFDKWLEDDIEKGTSTTLSFELGASHTIEAIFKAIPTYTITVLAVENGVINPGTVTLEEGSDQTFTIEANAGYEISDVTVDGVSQGVIKSYSFENLSSNHTIGATFSLIPPTTYTITVSDVENGSINPGTVILEEGSDQTFTIEANTGYEISDVTVDGVSQGVIESYSFENLSSDHTIGATFTLIPPTTYTITVLDVENGVINPGTVTLEEGSDQTFTIEANAGYEISDITVDGVSQGVIESYSFENLSSDHTIGATFSLIPPTTYTITVLEVENGSITPGTVTLEEGSDQTFTIEAEAGYEISDVTVDGVSQGVIESYSFENLSSDHTIGATFSLIPPTTYTITVLEVENGAINPGTITLEEGSAQTFTIEANAGYEISDVTVDGVSQDVIESYSFENLSADHTIGATFSLIPATTYTITVLDVENGTVNPGTVTLEEGSAQTFTIEANAGYEISDVTVDGVSQGVIESYSFENLSSDHTIGATFSLIPPTTYTITVSNVENGTINPGTVTLEEGSDQTFTITADENYMLSDVLIDGVSVGPLSSYTFTDLKANHTIEAEFNRVYWINVTETTDGSVSPSSMQVVAGQNQTFIFTPDEGYSIGEVLINGESVGSVESYTFKEVEADMTLEVLFELDELPTSVGGLDQVKIQLAPNPVENQLQVKGIPANTAIAVYDVIGNLVYKSTTTSKVLEINFSLLKSGLYILQVEKIGNFKVVKQ
;
A
#
# COMPACT_ATOMS: atom_id res chain seq x y z
N MET A 1 -58.03 2.22 39.59
CA MET A 1 -57.15 1.87 40.74
C MET A 1 -56.46 0.51 40.53
N LYS A 2 -55.94 0.22 39.33
CA LYS A 2 -55.13 -0.98 39.00
C LYS A 2 -53.93 -0.70 38.06
N LYS A 3 -53.64 0.57 37.77
CA LYS A 3 -52.48 1.02 36.98
C LYS A 3 -51.41 1.77 37.80
N PHE A 4 -51.58 1.85 39.13
CA PHE A 4 -50.64 2.54 40.03
C PHE A 4 -49.80 1.58 40.89
N LEU A 5 -50.03 0.27 40.80
CA LEU A 5 -49.30 -0.75 41.57
C LEU A 5 -48.22 -1.51 40.77
N LEU A 6 -48.19 -1.40 39.44
CA LEU A 6 -47.19 -2.11 38.64
C LEU A 6 -45.90 -1.31 38.41
N PHE A 7 -45.95 0.02 38.56
CA PHE A 7 -44.77 0.88 38.44
C PHE A 7 -43.92 0.93 39.74
N ASN A 8 -44.50 0.53 40.88
CA ASN A 8 -43.78 0.43 42.16
C ASN A 8 -43.31 -1.00 42.49
N LEU A 9 -43.58 -2.00 41.65
CA LEU A 9 -43.09 -3.36 41.85
C LEU A 9 -41.79 -3.66 41.08
N ILE A 10 -41.49 -2.88 40.03
CA ILE A 10 -40.21 -2.94 39.29
C ILE A 10 -39.13 -2.08 39.97
N ILE A 11 -39.51 -1.17 40.87
CA ILE A 11 -38.56 -0.35 41.68
C ILE A 11 -38.17 -1.07 43.00
N LEU A 12 -38.79 -2.20 43.33
CA LEU A 12 -38.46 -3.02 44.51
C LEU A 12 -37.70 -4.32 44.19
N PHE A 13 -37.35 -4.55 42.92
CA PHE A 13 -36.51 -5.68 42.48
C PHE A 13 -35.14 -5.26 41.92
N ASN A 14 -34.73 -4.01 42.16
CA ASN A 14 -33.39 -3.51 41.83
C ASN A 14 -32.58 -3.07 43.07
N THR A 15 -33.00 -3.48 44.26
CA THR A 15 -32.26 -3.20 45.50
C THR A 15 -31.92 -4.49 46.25
N PHE A 16 -31.48 -5.53 45.55
CA PHE A 16 -30.77 -6.69 46.14
C PHE A 16 -29.99 -7.46 45.05
N LEU A 17 -29.27 -6.76 44.18
CA LEU A 17 -28.05 -7.33 43.61
C LEU A 17 -26.94 -6.89 44.58
N SER A 18 -26.69 -7.71 45.60
CA SER A 18 -25.44 -7.61 46.34
C SER A 18 -24.32 -7.70 45.30
N TRP A 19 -23.55 -6.62 45.15
CA TRP A 19 -22.30 -6.63 44.39
C TRP A 19 -21.42 -7.74 45.00
N SER A 20 -21.39 -8.89 44.36
CA SER A 20 -20.64 -10.06 44.82
C SER A 20 -19.16 -9.78 44.59
N GLN A 21 -18.39 -9.62 45.66
CA GLN A 21 -16.93 -9.61 45.61
C GLN A 21 -16.45 -10.93 44.99
N ILE A 22 -15.59 -10.88 43.98
CA ILE A 22 -15.13 -12.07 43.27
C ILE A 22 -13.77 -12.49 43.82
N LYS A 23 -13.74 -13.66 44.47
CA LYS A 23 -12.49 -14.30 44.88
C LYS A 23 -11.67 -14.72 43.65
N PRO A 24 -10.34 -14.52 43.64
CA PRO A 24 -9.44 -15.18 42.69
C PRO A 24 -9.70 -16.69 42.57
N ASP A 25 -10.00 -17.16 41.38
CA ASP A 25 -10.28 -18.55 41.05
C ASP A 25 -8.99 -19.40 40.96
N GLN A 26 -7.84 -18.75 40.74
CA GLN A 26 -6.52 -19.37 40.70
C GLN A 26 -5.67 -19.07 41.94
N GLY A 27 -4.92 -20.07 42.39
CA GLY A 27 -4.07 -20.03 43.57
C GLY A 27 -4.79 -20.44 44.86
N ASP A 28 -4.03 -20.85 45.87
CA ASP A 28 -4.53 -21.13 47.22
C ASP A 28 -4.03 -20.13 48.28
N GLY A 29 -3.20 -19.17 47.87
CA GLY A 29 -2.61 -18.16 48.72
C GLY A 29 -1.35 -18.61 49.46
N SER A 30 -0.87 -19.83 49.21
CA SER A 30 0.45 -20.30 49.67
C SER A 30 1.58 -19.59 48.92
N LEU A 31 2.83 -19.77 49.36
CA LEU A 31 3.99 -19.15 48.70
C LEU A 31 4.23 -19.75 47.30
N GLU A 32 3.99 -21.05 47.15
CA GLU A 32 4.15 -21.77 45.87
C GLU A 32 2.96 -21.56 44.92
N SER A 33 1.80 -21.15 45.45
CA SER A 33 0.56 -20.96 44.69
C SER A 33 -0.18 -19.71 45.18
N PRO A 34 0.37 -18.51 44.93
CA PRO A 34 -0.27 -17.26 45.34
C PRO A 34 -1.60 -17.06 44.63
N PHE A 35 -2.53 -16.33 45.26
CA PHE A 35 -3.77 -15.92 44.59
C PHE A 35 -3.48 -14.99 43.41
N ILE A 36 -4.06 -15.27 42.25
CA ILE A 36 -3.84 -14.51 41.02
C ILE A 36 -4.78 -13.29 40.95
N VAL A 37 -4.20 -12.10 40.87
CA VAL A 37 -4.93 -10.83 40.86
C VAL A 37 -4.91 -10.26 39.45
N SER A 38 -6.05 -10.27 38.76
CA SER A 38 -6.17 -9.82 37.37
C SER A 38 -7.24 -8.75 37.16
N THR A 39 -8.04 -8.45 38.18
CA THR A 39 -9.18 -7.54 38.08
C THR A 39 -9.35 -6.67 39.31
N LEU A 40 -10.05 -5.55 39.15
CA LEU A 40 -10.41 -4.66 40.26
C LEU A 40 -11.29 -5.36 41.32
N GLU A 41 -12.13 -6.31 40.93
CA GLU A 41 -12.92 -7.11 41.88
C GLU A 41 -12.07 -8.07 42.72
N HIS A 42 -10.96 -8.60 42.19
CA HIS A 42 -9.99 -9.36 42.99
C HIS A 42 -9.34 -8.48 44.05
N LEU A 43 -8.94 -7.25 43.71
CA LEU A 43 -8.42 -6.27 44.69
C LEU A 43 -9.46 -5.95 45.77
N LYS A 44 -10.72 -5.77 45.38
CA LYS A 44 -11.83 -5.57 46.31
C LYS A 44 -12.00 -6.76 47.24
N TRP A 45 -11.92 -7.99 46.72
CA TRP A 45 -11.99 -9.20 47.55
C TRP A 45 -10.84 -9.31 48.54
N ILE A 46 -9.61 -8.94 48.14
CA ILE A 46 -8.47 -8.90 49.05
C ILE A 46 -8.75 -7.92 50.20
N SER A 47 -9.28 -6.74 49.88
CA SER A 47 -9.58 -5.71 50.86
C SER A 47 -10.77 -6.04 51.78
N GLU A 48 -11.86 -6.54 51.21
CA GLU A 48 -13.18 -6.54 51.86
C GLU A 48 -13.89 -7.90 51.89
N GLY A 49 -13.33 -8.94 51.24
CA GLY A 49 -14.02 -10.15 50.71
C GLY A 49 -15.04 -10.81 51.63
N ASP A 50 -15.68 -11.93 51.33
CA ASP A 50 -17.04 -12.05 50.80
C ASP A 50 -18.16 -11.35 51.63
N GLY A 51 -17.84 -10.79 52.81
CA GLY A 51 -18.77 -10.18 53.76
C GLY A 51 -18.81 -8.65 53.75
N GLY A 52 -18.07 -7.97 52.87
CA GLY A 52 -18.07 -6.50 52.78
C GLY A 52 -17.30 -5.77 53.88
N GLU A 53 -16.88 -6.46 54.93
CA GLU A 53 -16.06 -5.91 56.01
C GLU A 53 -14.69 -6.58 56.03
N GLY A 54 -13.62 -5.77 55.93
CA GLY A 54 -12.23 -6.24 56.02
C GLY A 54 -12.00 -7.03 57.32
N ASP A 55 -12.01 -8.35 57.21
CA ASP A 55 -11.99 -9.28 58.34
C ASP A 55 -10.58 -9.74 58.69
N GLY A 56 -9.59 -9.41 57.86
CA GLY A 56 -8.17 -9.72 58.04
C GLY A 56 -7.80 -11.18 57.80
N THR A 57 -8.75 -12.04 57.41
CA THR A 57 -8.52 -13.48 57.25
C THR A 57 -7.59 -13.80 56.08
N ARG A 58 -7.61 -12.93 55.05
CA ARG A 58 -6.87 -13.09 53.81
C ARG A 58 -5.49 -12.45 53.80
N TRP A 59 -5.25 -11.46 54.65
CA TRP A 59 -4.05 -10.63 54.59
C TRP A 59 -2.76 -11.31 55.06
N LYS A 60 -2.83 -12.61 55.37
CA LYS A 60 -1.69 -13.51 55.62
C LYS A 60 -1.25 -14.29 54.37
N TYR A 61 -2.06 -14.31 53.32
CA TYR A 61 -1.79 -15.06 52.09
C TYR A 61 -0.93 -14.27 51.12
N ASN A 62 -0.44 -14.97 50.09
CA ASN A 62 0.37 -14.39 49.04
C ASN A 62 -0.48 -14.12 47.80
N PHE A 63 -0.19 -13.02 47.12
CA PHE A 63 -0.92 -12.51 45.96
C PHE A 63 0.08 -12.19 44.86
N LYS A 64 -0.29 -12.52 43.62
CA LYS A 64 0.49 -12.19 42.43
C LYS A 64 -0.41 -11.53 41.39
N GLN A 65 -0.10 -10.30 41.01
CA GLN A 65 -0.82 -9.60 39.95
C GLN A 65 -0.37 -10.09 38.57
N VAL A 66 -1.30 -10.15 37.61
CA VAL A 66 -1.00 -10.63 36.25
C VAL A 66 -1.54 -9.73 35.14
N ASN A 67 -2.26 -8.66 35.49
CA ASN A 67 -2.75 -7.63 34.58
C ASN A 67 -2.63 -6.25 35.25
N ASP A 68 -2.59 -5.18 34.45
CA ASP A 68 -2.85 -3.83 34.95
C ASP A 68 -4.30 -3.69 35.43
N ILE A 69 -4.51 -2.88 36.46
CA ILE A 69 -5.83 -2.68 37.06
C ILE A 69 -6.17 -1.19 37.11
N ASP A 70 -7.20 -0.79 36.35
CA ASP A 70 -7.80 0.54 36.52
C ASP A 70 -8.74 0.55 37.74
N ALA A 71 -8.38 1.34 38.75
CA ALA A 71 -9.13 1.49 39.99
C ALA A 71 -9.95 2.78 40.05
N ASN A 72 -10.19 3.48 38.94
CA ASN A 72 -10.99 4.72 38.91
C ASN A 72 -12.39 4.55 39.53
N ALA A 73 -13.01 3.38 39.31
CA ALA A 73 -14.33 3.06 39.88
C ALA A 73 -14.37 3.13 41.42
N THR A 74 -13.21 3.00 42.10
CA THR A 74 -13.11 3.10 43.56
C THR A 74 -13.59 4.44 44.10
N SER A 75 -13.54 5.51 43.31
CA SER A 75 -14.03 6.86 43.69
C SER A 75 -15.47 6.88 44.23
N THR A 76 -16.32 5.95 43.77
CA THR A 76 -17.73 5.84 44.20
C THR A 76 -17.96 4.75 45.25
N TRP A 77 -16.95 3.93 45.55
CA TRP A 77 -17.07 2.82 46.50
C TRP A 77 -17.24 3.30 47.93
N ASN A 78 -17.80 2.42 48.76
CA ASN A 78 -17.96 2.66 50.20
C ASN A 78 -18.66 3.99 50.51
N SER A 79 -19.71 4.32 49.74
CA SER A 79 -20.44 5.60 49.86
C SER A 79 -19.55 6.84 49.61
N GLY A 80 -18.62 6.75 48.66
CA GLY A 80 -17.69 7.82 48.31
C GLY A 80 -16.44 7.91 49.21
N GLU A 81 -16.26 6.97 50.15
CA GLU A 81 -15.03 6.87 50.95
C GLU A 81 -13.87 6.24 50.18
N GLY A 82 -14.11 5.72 48.97
CA GLY A 82 -13.06 5.13 48.16
C GLY A 82 -12.79 3.66 48.46
N PHE A 83 -11.66 3.17 47.96
CA PHE A 83 -11.12 1.85 48.29
C PHE A 83 -10.87 1.74 49.80
N ARG A 84 -11.12 0.55 50.37
CA ARG A 84 -10.81 0.27 51.76
C ARG A 84 -9.37 -0.27 51.86
N PRO A 85 -8.47 0.29 52.69
CA PRO A 85 -7.09 -0.18 52.70
C PRO A 85 -6.94 -1.64 53.14
N ILE A 86 -6.01 -2.37 52.53
CA ILE A 86 -5.61 -3.74 52.90
C ILE A 86 -4.79 -3.66 54.19
N GLY A 87 -5.13 -4.40 55.24
CA GLY A 87 -4.47 -4.23 56.54
C GLY A 87 -5.02 -3.08 57.38
N TRP A 88 -6.24 -2.61 57.10
CA TRP A 88 -6.90 -1.56 57.87
C TRP A 88 -7.75 -2.12 59.02
N PHE A 89 -7.85 -1.37 60.12
CA PHE A 89 -8.67 -1.70 61.26
C PHE A 89 -9.24 -0.46 61.94
N LYS A 90 -10.41 -0.60 62.57
CA LYS A 90 -11.16 0.51 63.18
C LYS A 90 -10.61 0.96 64.54
N SER A 91 -9.97 0.06 65.28
CA SER A 91 -9.42 0.31 66.61
C SER A 91 -8.24 -0.63 66.88
N SER A 92 -7.23 -0.17 67.62
CA SER A 92 -6.05 -0.96 67.99
C SER A 92 -6.37 -2.27 68.74
N SER A 93 -7.56 -2.38 69.34
CA SER A 93 -8.06 -3.61 69.97
C SER A 93 -8.49 -4.70 68.97
N ASP A 94 -8.69 -4.35 67.70
CA ASP A 94 -9.04 -5.23 66.58
C ASP A 94 -7.98 -5.13 65.47
N LYS A 95 -6.70 -5.02 65.86
CA LYS A 95 -5.57 -4.82 64.94
C LYS A 95 -5.51 -5.99 63.94
N LYS A 96 -5.77 -5.69 62.67
CA LYS A 96 -5.66 -6.60 61.52
C LYS A 96 -4.67 -6.00 60.53
N THR A 97 -3.56 -6.67 60.30
CA THR A 97 -2.47 -6.17 59.46
C THR A 97 -2.21 -7.06 58.27
N PHE A 98 -1.60 -6.50 57.23
CA PHE A 98 -1.07 -7.26 56.13
C PHE A 98 0.26 -7.92 56.51
N LYS A 99 0.33 -9.24 56.39
CA LYS A 99 1.47 -10.10 56.74
C LYS A 99 1.95 -10.99 55.60
N GLY A 100 1.21 -10.99 54.48
CA GLY A 100 1.50 -11.80 53.32
C GLY A 100 2.51 -11.15 52.37
N VAL A 101 2.60 -11.71 51.16
CA VAL A 101 3.35 -11.13 50.04
C VAL A 101 2.35 -10.59 49.00
N TYR A 102 2.52 -9.35 48.57
CA TYR A 102 1.87 -8.84 47.36
C TYR A 102 2.95 -8.59 46.31
N ASP A 103 2.96 -9.41 45.27
CA ASP A 103 3.85 -9.27 44.11
C ASP A 103 3.05 -8.67 42.95
N GLY A 104 3.32 -7.40 42.63
CA GLY A 104 2.71 -6.73 41.48
C GLY A 104 3.17 -7.30 40.14
N ASN A 105 4.25 -8.10 40.13
CA ASN A 105 4.80 -8.76 38.94
C ASN A 105 5.08 -7.80 37.77
N GLY A 106 5.36 -6.53 38.06
CA GLY A 106 5.61 -5.48 37.06
C GLY A 106 4.36 -4.71 36.62
N PHE A 107 3.16 -5.19 36.96
CA PHE A 107 1.90 -4.54 36.59
C PHE A 107 1.54 -3.37 37.51
N ALA A 108 0.72 -2.48 36.97
CA ALA A 108 0.29 -1.24 37.59
C ALA A 108 -1.15 -1.30 38.12
N ILE A 109 -1.43 -0.46 39.12
CA ILE A 109 -2.78 -0.10 39.57
C ILE A 109 -2.94 1.41 39.33
N HIS A 110 -3.83 1.76 38.41
CA HIS A 110 -4.10 3.13 38.00
C HIS A 110 -5.27 3.72 38.78
N HIS A 111 -5.30 5.04 38.96
CA HIS A 111 -6.49 5.80 39.38
C HIS A 111 -7.11 5.38 40.73
N LEU A 112 -6.32 4.82 41.65
CA LEU A 112 -6.82 4.41 42.96
C LEU A 112 -7.29 5.62 43.77
N VAL A 113 -8.55 5.62 44.20
CA VAL A 113 -9.12 6.67 45.06
C VAL A 113 -9.42 6.13 46.45
N ILE A 114 -8.89 6.80 47.48
CA ILE A 114 -9.21 6.56 48.88
C ILE A 114 -9.52 7.92 49.52
N ASN A 115 -10.73 8.12 50.03
CA ASN A 115 -11.17 9.40 50.61
C ASN A 115 -11.66 9.23 52.04
N ARG A 116 -10.71 9.14 52.98
CA ARG A 116 -10.96 8.83 54.39
C ARG A 116 -10.28 9.86 55.32
N PRO A 117 -10.63 11.16 55.25
CA PRO A 117 -9.90 12.25 55.91
C PRO A 117 -9.79 12.15 57.44
N ASN A 118 -10.69 11.39 58.08
CA ASN A 118 -10.72 11.22 59.54
C ASN A 118 -10.14 9.88 60.02
N ALA A 119 -9.67 9.04 59.10
CA ALA A 119 -9.15 7.71 59.42
C ALA A 119 -7.62 7.68 59.38
N ASN A 120 -7.03 6.87 60.24
CA ASN A 120 -5.59 6.64 60.28
C ASN A 120 -5.21 5.41 59.45
N TYR A 121 -3.91 5.28 59.13
CA TYR A 121 -3.34 4.14 58.40
C TYR A 121 -3.96 3.99 57.02
N ILE A 122 -3.73 5.00 56.17
CA ILE A 122 -4.38 5.12 54.86
C ILE A 122 -3.34 5.03 53.73
N GLY A 123 -3.67 4.22 52.73
CA GLY A 123 -2.91 3.93 51.51
C GLY A 123 -3.52 2.68 50.87
N LEU A 124 -2.93 2.11 49.81
CA LEU A 124 -3.39 0.81 49.32
C LEU A 124 -3.33 -0.25 50.44
N PHE A 125 -2.22 -0.24 51.19
CA PHE A 125 -2.02 -1.03 52.40
C PHE A 125 -2.11 -0.14 53.65
N GLY A 126 -3.13 -0.33 54.48
CA GLY A 126 -3.29 0.45 55.71
C GLY A 126 -2.14 0.24 56.69
N TYR A 127 -1.99 -0.98 57.21
CA TYR A 127 -0.93 -1.37 58.14
C TYR A 127 -0.34 -2.72 57.73
N THR A 128 0.93 -2.71 57.33
CA THR A 128 1.74 -3.89 57.01
C THR A 128 2.65 -4.27 58.18
N GLU A 129 2.64 -5.53 58.59
CA GLU A 129 3.44 -6.10 59.68
C GLU A 129 4.14 -7.36 59.19
N SER A 130 5.46 -7.33 59.02
CA SER A 130 6.25 -8.44 58.44
C SER A 130 5.81 -8.89 57.04
N GLY A 131 4.99 -8.08 56.36
CA GLY A 131 4.55 -8.33 54.99
C GLY A 131 5.56 -7.83 53.96
N THR A 132 5.50 -8.39 52.75
CA THR A 132 6.33 -7.99 51.61
C THR A 132 5.45 -7.40 50.51
N ILE A 133 5.83 -6.25 49.97
CA ILE A 133 5.19 -5.63 48.81
C ILE A 133 6.26 -5.40 47.77
N LYS A 134 6.15 -5.99 46.59
CA LYS A 134 7.20 -5.88 45.57
C LYS A 134 6.68 -5.81 44.13
N ASN A 135 7.50 -5.29 43.23
CA ASN A 135 7.25 -5.22 41.78
C ASN A 135 5.91 -4.57 41.43
N LEU A 136 5.54 -3.50 42.12
CA LEU A 136 4.22 -2.88 42.01
C LEU A 136 4.35 -1.41 41.62
N THR A 137 3.56 -1.03 40.62
CA THR A 137 3.42 0.36 40.19
C THR A 137 2.04 0.88 40.59
N LEU A 138 1.96 2.01 41.28
CA LEU A 138 0.72 2.77 41.48
C LEU A 138 0.82 4.05 40.68
N THR A 139 -0.16 4.33 39.81
CA THR A 139 -0.17 5.59 39.08
C THR A 139 -1.46 6.37 39.29
N ASN A 140 -1.32 7.69 39.26
CA ASN A 140 -2.42 8.64 39.38
C ASN A 140 -3.35 8.35 40.57
N VAL A 141 -2.77 8.03 41.73
CA VAL A 141 -3.57 7.79 42.95
C VAL A 141 -4.11 9.12 43.50
N SER A 142 -5.28 9.07 44.16
CA SER A 142 -5.84 10.18 44.91
C SER A 142 -6.22 9.69 46.31
N ILE A 143 -5.32 9.89 47.27
CA ILE A 143 -5.46 9.34 48.63
C ILE A 143 -5.60 10.48 49.63
N THR A 144 -6.67 10.46 50.42
CA THR A 144 -6.93 11.39 51.52
C THR A 144 -7.09 10.62 52.83
N GLY A 145 -6.28 10.98 53.84
CA GLY A 145 -6.25 10.33 55.16
C GLY A 145 -5.99 11.31 56.30
N SER A 146 -6.01 10.82 57.55
CA SER A 146 -5.66 11.62 58.74
C SER A 146 -4.20 11.43 59.14
N GLN A 147 -3.89 10.49 60.04
CA GLN A 147 -2.53 10.19 60.47
C GLN A 147 -2.00 8.92 59.81
N TYR A 148 -0.71 8.91 59.48
CA TYR A 148 -0.03 7.78 58.84
C TYR A 148 -0.66 7.50 57.47
N THR A 149 -0.34 8.37 56.51
CA THR A 149 -0.94 8.32 55.17
C THR A 149 0.13 8.36 54.10
N GLY A 150 0.09 7.42 53.16
CA GLY A 150 0.93 7.39 51.97
C GLY A 150 0.28 6.63 50.82
N ALA A 151 0.86 6.70 49.62
CA ALA A 151 0.28 6.07 48.44
C ALA A 151 0.24 4.55 48.56
N LEU A 152 1.41 3.95 48.82
CA LEU A 152 1.54 2.51 48.97
C LEU A 152 0.94 2.07 50.30
N GLY A 153 1.20 2.79 51.39
CA GLY A 153 0.56 2.45 52.64
C GLY A 153 0.60 3.47 53.76
N GLY A 154 -0.20 3.23 54.79
CA GLY A 154 -0.22 4.06 55.98
C GLY A 154 0.99 3.80 56.87
N LYS A 155 1.26 2.53 57.18
CA LYS A 155 2.38 2.11 58.02
C LYS A 155 2.97 0.76 57.60
N ILE A 156 4.29 0.65 57.66
CA ILE A 156 5.02 -0.63 57.57
C ILE A 156 5.87 -0.85 58.83
N ASP A 157 5.84 -2.07 59.35
CA ASP A 157 6.36 -2.40 60.67
C ASP A 157 6.88 -3.85 60.76
N LEU A 158 7.69 -4.13 61.79
CA LEU A 158 8.23 -5.45 62.15
C LEU A 158 8.84 -6.20 60.97
N GLU A 159 9.95 -5.67 60.44
CA GLU A 159 10.70 -6.29 59.33
C GLU A 159 9.89 -6.40 58.03
N GLY A 160 8.98 -5.45 57.79
CA GLY A 160 8.28 -5.36 56.50
C GLY A 160 9.24 -4.99 55.36
N ILE A 161 8.97 -5.50 54.16
CA ILE A 161 9.85 -5.35 52.99
C ILE A 161 9.08 -4.69 51.84
N VAL A 162 9.68 -3.67 51.25
CA VAL A 162 9.21 -3.01 50.03
C VAL A 162 10.35 -3.01 49.02
N GLU A 163 10.11 -3.58 47.84
CA GLU A 163 11.14 -3.74 46.83
C GLU A 163 10.61 -3.48 45.42
N ASN A 164 11.30 -2.69 44.62
CA ASN A 164 10.92 -2.43 43.22
C ASN A 164 9.49 -1.86 43.10
N VAL A 165 9.26 -0.68 43.66
CA VAL A 165 7.94 -0.04 43.73
C VAL A 165 7.98 1.38 43.19
N LYS A 166 6.98 1.71 42.36
CA LYS A 166 6.77 3.05 41.81
C LYS A 166 5.43 3.60 42.25
N VAL A 167 5.38 4.87 42.68
CA VAL A 167 4.12 5.53 43.05
C VAL A 167 4.03 6.94 42.47
N SER A 168 2.87 7.29 41.91
CA SER A 168 2.54 8.65 41.42
C SER A 168 1.10 9.04 41.75
N GLY A 169 0.83 10.34 41.79
CA GLY A 169 -0.49 10.90 42.13
C GLY A 169 -0.42 11.91 43.28
N THR A 170 -1.48 11.99 44.08
CA THR A 170 -1.62 12.93 45.20
C THR A 170 -2.00 12.23 46.50
N VAL A 171 -1.31 12.56 47.58
CA VAL A 171 -1.64 12.17 48.95
C VAL A 171 -1.96 13.43 49.75
N THR A 172 -3.18 13.52 50.31
CA THR A 172 -3.60 14.61 51.20
C THR A 172 -3.76 14.09 52.63
N ALA A 173 -3.11 14.70 53.61
CA ALA A 173 -3.12 14.20 54.99
C ALA A 173 -3.06 15.28 56.07
N TYR A 174 -3.32 14.87 57.31
CA TYR A 174 -3.12 15.71 58.50
C TYR A 174 -1.70 15.59 59.06
N ARG A 175 -1.18 14.37 59.28
CA ARG A 175 0.08 14.22 60.03
C ARG A 175 0.80 12.90 59.74
N HIS A 176 2.13 12.92 59.74
CA HIS A 176 2.94 11.73 59.43
C HIS A 176 2.60 11.19 58.05
N SER A 177 2.84 12.01 57.03
CA SER A 177 2.49 11.68 55.65
C SER A 177 3.72 11.54 54.79
N GLY A 178 3.76 10.47 54.00
CA GLY A 178 4.80 10.25 53.03
C GLY A 178 4.22 10.00 51.65
N GLY A 179 5.00 10.23 50.59
CA GLY A 179 4.56 9.83 49.24
C GLY A 179 4.34 8.32 49.13
N VAL A 180 5.18 7.51 49.79
CA VAL A 180 5.09 6.04 49.77
C VAL A 180 4.42 5.51 51.04
N PHE A 181 4.97 5.84 52.22
CA PHE A 181 4.43 5.43 53.52
C PHE A 181 4.29 6.58 54.52
N GLY A 182 3.26 6.54 55.37
CA GLY A 182 3.18 7.47 56.50
C GLY A 182 4.25 7.23 57.58
N ASP A 183 4.46 5.97 57.97
CA ASP A 183 5.42 5.54 59.01
C ASP A 183 6.15 4.25 58.60
N ILE A 184 7.48 4.26 58.66
CA ILE A 184 8.35 3.09 58.43
C ILE A 184 9.08 2.78 59.74
N ASN A 185 8.89 1.57 60.26
CA ASN A 185 9.27 1.26 61.62
C ASN A 185 9.82 -0.16 61.85
N ASN A 186 10.50 -0.34 62.98
CA ASN A 186 11.04 -1.60 63.51
C ASN A 186 11.70 -2.49 62.44
N SER A 187 12.86 -2.06 61.95
CA SER A 187 13.69 -2.78 60.98
C SER A 187 13.02 -3.05 59.63
N SER A 188 11.97 -2.31 59.27
CA SER A 188 11.38 -2.41 57.93
C SER A 188 12.28 -1.75 56.88
N SER A 189 12.22 -2.24 55.65
CA SER A 189 13.13 -1.85 54.56
C SER A 189 12.37 -1.43 53.30
N LEU A 190 12.82 -0.33 52.70
CA LEU A 190 12.44 0.13 51.36
C LEU A 190 13.69 0.10 50.48
N ASN A 191 13.60 -0.58 49.34
CA ASN A 191 14.68 -0.70 48.37
C ASN A 191 14.12 -0.55 46.95
N TYR A 192 14.84 0.16 46.06
CA TYR A 192 14.42 0.39 44.67
C TYR A 192 13.02 1.00 44.58
N VAL A 193 12.84 2.16 45.20
CA VAL A 193 11.55 2.87 45.24
C VAL A 193 11.64 4.18 44.48
N PHE A 194 10.64 4.46 43.64
CA PHE A 194 10.50 5.73 42.93
C PHE A 194 9.16 6.39 43.28
N SER A 195 9.20 7.62 43.82
CA SER A 195 8.01 8.37 44.21
C SER A 195 7.94 9.72 43.49
N SER A 196 6.86 9.94 42.75
CA SER A 196 6.47 11.25 42.19
C SER A 196 5.18 11.77 42.82
N VAL A 197 4.82 11.25 43.98
CA VAL A 197 3.58 11.60 44.68
C VAL A 197 3.65 13.01 45.25
N ASN A 198 2.68 13.84 44.90
CA ASN A 198 2.47 15.14 45.55
C ASN A 198 1.87 14.93 46.94
N VAL A 199 2.63 15.23 47.99
CA VAL A 199 2.20 15.12 49.38
C VAL A 199 1.71 16.48 49.85
N MET A 200 0.41 16.58 50.10
CA MET A 200 -0.29 17.83 50.39
C MET A 200 -0.86 17.81 51.80
N LYS A 201 -0.74 18.92 52.53
CA LYS A 201 -1.52 19.12 53.76
C LYS A 201 -3.00 19.31 53.45
N GLY A 202 -3.86 18.80 54.32
CA GLY A 202 -5.28 19.17 54.33
C GLY A 202 -5.51 20.58 54.88
N ASP A 203 -6.79 20.88 55.18
CA ASP A 203 -7.21 22.13 55.84
C ASP A 203 -6.96 22.08 57.37
N TYR A 204 -5.70 21.86 57.73
CA TYR A 204 -5.21 21.82 59.10
C TYR A 204 -4.13 22.90 59.30
N THR A 205 -3.98 23.35 60.55
CA THR A 205 -3.10 24.46 60.93
C THR A 205 -1.90 24.04 61.77
N ASP A 206 -1.79 22.76 62.13
CA ASP A 206 -0.73 22.17 62.96
C ASP A 206 -0.20 20.83 62.40
N ASP A 207 -0.29 20.64 61.08
CA ASP A 207 0.20 19.46 60.37
C ASP A 207 1.73 19.35 60.45
N LYS A 208 2.22 18.12 60.62
CA LYS A 208 3.67 17.89 60.75
C LYS A 208 4.19 16.53 60.30
N ASN A 209 5.46 16.54 59.90
CA ASN A 209 6.24 15.41 59.39
C ASN A 209 5.70 14.92 58.05
N PHE A 210 6.06 15.66 57.00
CA PHE A 210 5.72 15.37 55.62
C PHE A 210 7.01 15.07 54.85
N GLY A 211 7.06 13.95 54.13
CA GLY A 211 8.23 13.55 53.36
C GLY A 211 7.86 13.02 51.98
N GLY A 212 8.70 13.20 50.97
CA GLY A 212 8.45 12.67 49.63
C GLY A 212 8.40 11.13 49.55
N ILE A 213 9.06 10.44 50.49
CA ILE A 213 8.98 8.98 50.67
C ILE A 213 8.20 8.65 51.94
N ALA A 214 8.59 9.22 53.07
CA ALA A 214 8.06 8.84 54.37
C ALA A 214 7.80 10.03 55.30
N GLY A 215 6.66 10.02 55.99
CA GLY A 215 6.42 10.99 57.07
C GLY A 215 7.35 10.76 58.26
N ARG A 216 7.58 9.49 58.62
CA ARG A 216 8.41 9.06 59.75
C ARG A 216 9.21 7.81 59.45
N VAL A 217 10.45 7.75 59.96
CA VAL A 217 11.31 6.56 59.88
C VAL A 217 12.00 6.33 61.24
N TYR A 218 11.81 5.15 61.85
CA TYR A 218 12.33 4.85 63.21
C TYR A 218 12.81 3.41 63.37
N ASN A 219 13.53 3.17 64.47
CA ASN A 219 13.87 1.84 65.01
C ASN A 219 14.58 0.94 63.99
N LYS A 220 15.76 1.35 63.50
CA LYS A 220 16.61 0.57 62.58
C LYS A 220 16.02 0.29 61.19
N SER A 221 15.00 1.05 60.80
CA SER A 221 14.45 0.94 59.45
C SER A 221 15.43 1.47 58.41
N ILE A 222 15.33 0.93 57.20
CA ILE A 222 16.28 1.14 56.10
C ILE A 222 15.55 1.73 54.90
N ILE A 223 16.12 2.78 54.29
CA ILE A 223 15.71 3.28 52.97
C ILE A 223 16.95 3.31 52.09
N GLN A 224 16.87 2.63 50.95
CA GLN A 224 18.01 2.57 50.04
C GLN A 224 17.61 2.56 48.57
N ASN A 225 18.51 3.02 47.70
CA ASN A 225 18.34 3.06 46.24
C ASN A 225 16.98 3.65 45.83
N THR A 226 16.68 4.84 46.33
CA THR A 226 15.32 5.40 46.27
C THR A 226 15.35 6.84 45.76
N ILE A 227 14.34 7.22 44.99
CA ILE A 227 14.19 8.56 44.42
C ILE A 227 12.84 9.17 44.78
N SER A 228 12.83 10.46 45.15
CA SER A 228 11.60 11.24 45.32
C SER A 228 11.62 12.56 44.57
N ILE A 229 10.58 12.82 43.78
CA ILE A 229 10.45 14.06 42.99
C ILE A 229 9.09 14.75 43.12
N GLY A 230 8.16 14.17 43.89
CA GLY A 230 6.84 14.77 44.08
C GLY A 230 6.88 16.01 44.99
N LYS A 231 5.96 16.95 44.77
CA LYS A 231 5.82 18.16 45.58
C LYS A 231 5.48 17.81 47.02
N VAL A 232 6.12 18.46 48.00
CA VAL A 232 5.81 18.26 49.43
C VAL A 232 5.36 19.57 50.06
N VAL A 233 4.14 19.59 50.58
CA VAL A 233 3.53 20.77 51.21
C VAL A 233 3.02 20.41 52.60
N GLY A 234 3.62 21.01 53.63
CA GLY A 234 3.13 20.95 55.02
C GLY A 234 3.66 22.12 55.84
N ILE A 235 3.36 22.14 57.14
CA ILE A 235 3.74 23.25 58.04
C ILE A 235 5.05 23.00 58.80
N GLU A 236 5.22 21.85 59.45
CA GLU A 236 6.39 21.57 60.31
C GLU A 236 7.07 20.24 59.94
N ASN A 237 8.41 20.20 59.94
CA ASN A 237 9.23 19.02 59.60
C ASN A 237 8.91 18.50 58.19
N ILE A 238 9.29 19.27 57.19
CA ILE A 238 9.07 18.97 55.77
C ILE A 238 10.40 18.55 55.15
N GLY A 239 10.42 17.38 54.53
CA GLY A 239 11.61 16.85 53.87
C GLY A 239 11.33 16.38 52.45
N GLY A 240 12.32 16.53 51.57
CA GLY A 240 12.26 15.97 50.22
C GLY A 240 12.13 14.45 50.20
N VAL A 241 12.60 13.76 51.25
CA VAL A 241 12.48 12.30 51.40
C VAL A 241 11.75 11.95 52.70
N ILE A 242 12.21 12.47 53.83
CA ILE A 242 11.72 12.08 55.16
C ILE A 242 11.30 13.30 55.97
N GLY A 243 10.10 13.27 56.56
CA GLY A 243 9.65 14.32 57.48
C GLY A 243 10.45 14.34 58.79
N VAL A 244 10.56 13.19 59.49
CA VAL A 244 11.40 13.05 60.69
C VAL A 244 11.93 11.63 60.89
N GLY A 245 13.14 11.50 61.45
CA GLY A 245 13.74 10.21 61.78
C GLY A 245 14.56 10.19 63.08
N HIS A 246 14.98 9.00 63.52
CA HIS A 246 15.81 8.85 64.72
C HIS A 246 17.30 9.05 64.41
N THR A 247 17.84 10.19 64.84
CA THR A 247 19.18 10.67 64.45
C THR A 247 20.26 10.44 65.50
N ASP A 248 19.91 10.06 66.73
CA ASP A 248 20.90 9.94 67.82
C ASP A 248 21.79 8.70 67.63
N PRO A 249 23.09 8.86 67.28
CA PRO A 249 24.00 7.75 67.00
C PRO A 249 24.27 6.88 68.24
N SER A 250 23.99 7.39 69.44
CA SER A 250 24.14 6.64 70.70
C SER A 250 22.98 5.69 70.99
N SER A 251 21.91 5.79 70.21
CA SER A 251 20.74 4.93 70.35
C SER A 251 20.84 3.70 69.46
N ASN A 252 20.35 2.56 69.95
CA ASN A 252 20.20 1.35 69.16
C ASN A 252 19.02 1.41 68.16
N LYS A 253 18.48 2.60 67.86
CA LYS A 253 17.29 2.83 67.02
C LYS A 253 17.56 3.65 65.77
N VAL A 254 18.82 4.00 65.51
CA VAL A 254 19.27 4.77 64.33
C VAL A 254 18.80 4.10 63.05
N ILE A 255 18.29 4.90 62.12
CA ILE A 255 17.84 4.47 60.79
C ILE A 255 19.03 4.39 59.84
N THR A 256 18.90 3.71 58.70
CA THR A 256 19.96 3.62 57.68
C THR A 256 19.44 4.16 56.34
N ILE A 257 20.15 5.13 55.78
CA ILE A 257 19.82 5.75 54.50
C ILE A 257 21.01 5.60 53.54
N THR A 258 20.80 5.00 52.38
CA THR A 258 21.88 4.71 51.41
C THR A 258 21.42 4.96 49.99
N ASN A 259 22.13 5.78 49.20
CA ASN A 259 21.80 6.07 47.80
C ASN A 259 20.34 6.56 47.66
N VAL A 260 19.98 7.63 48.36
CA VAL A 260 18.63 8.19 48.33
C VAL A 260 18.68 9.61 47.82
N TYR A 261 17.98 9.87 46.72
CA TYR A 261 18.04 11.12 45.97
C TYR A 261 16.67 11.78 45.90
N TRP A 262 16.65 13.11 45.82
CA TRP A 262 15.42 13.86 45.68
C TRP A 262 15.61 15.17 44.90
N ASP A 263 14.55 15.62 44.25
CA ASP A 263 14.57 16.83 43.44
C ASP A 263 14.13 18.05 44.26
N LYS A 264 15.01 19.03 44.42
CA LYS A 264 14.76 20.26 45.20
C LYS A 264 13.70 21.16 44.57
N GLU A 265 13.64 21.21 43.25
CA GLU A 265 12.80 22.14 42.50
C GLU A 265 11.37 21.60 42.41
N THR A 266 11.20 20.34 42.01
CA THR A 266 9.86 19.73 41.92
C THR A 266 9.26 19.42 43.28
N SER A 267 10.07 19.04 44.28
CA SER A 267 9.58 18.87 45.65
C SER A 267 9.15 20.18 46.30
N ASN A 268 9.69 21.32 45.82
CA ASN A 268 9.55 22.64 46.43
C ASN A 268 10.04 22.69 47.88
N VAL A 269 11.09 21.91 48.19
CA VAL A 269 11.76 21.86 49.49
C VAL A 269 13.26 22.09 49.30
N THR A 270 13.91 22.80 50.21
CA THR A 270 15.35 23.11 50.12
C THR A 270 16.22 22.28 51.06
N THR A 271 15.60 21.59 52.02
CA THR A 271 16.27 20.73 53.01
C THR A 271 15.45 19.48 53.26
N ASP A 272 16.09 18.32 53.40
CA ASP A 272 15.41 17.15 53.93
C ASP A 272 15.27 17.28 55.46
N GLY A 273 14.19 16.73 56.04
CA GLY A 273 14.00 16.71 57.50
C GLY A 273 15.08 15.87 58.22
N TYR A 274 15.80 15.04 57.45
CA TYR A 274 16.95 14.21 57.84
C TYR A 274 18.13 14.51 56.89
N SER A 275 19.02 15.44 57.27
CA SER A 275 19.89 16.14 56.29
C SER A 275 21.29 15.56 56.04
N ALA A 276 21.68 14.41 56.59
CA ALA A 276 23.08 13.96 56.52
C ALA A 276 23.40 12.94 55.41
N GLU A 277 22.41 12.18 54.91
CA GLU A 277 22.66 10.99 54.06
C GLU A 277 21.75 10.92 52.81
N THR A 278 20.78 11.83 52.67
CA THR A 278 20.01 12.00 51.43
C THR A 278 20.66 13.08 50.55
N VAL A 279 20.53 12.95 49.23
CA VAL A 279 21.16 13.84 48.25
C VAL A 279 20.09 14.61 47.48
N GLY A 280 20.01 15.92 47.70
CA GLY A 280 19.11 16.82 46.97
C GLY A 280 19.77 17.40 45.73
N LEU A 281 19.24 17.10 44.55
CA LEU A 281 19.73 17.57 43.25
C LEU A 281 18.75 18.59 42.65
N ASN A 282 19.22 19.48 41.77
CA ASN A 282 18.31 20.31 40.96
C ASN A 282 17.74 19.44 39.82
N THR A 283 16.63 19.83 39.21
CA THR A 283 15.97 19.04 38.15
C THR A 283 16.92 18.71 37.00
N ALA A 284 17.71 19.68 36.54
CA ALA A 284 18.65 19.47 35.43
C ALA A 284 19.73 18.41 35.72
N ASP A 285 20.13 18.27 36.99
CA ASP A 285 21.22 17.37 37.41
C ASP A 285 20.79 15.89 37.38
N PHE A 286 19.49 15.59 37.33
CA PHE A 286 18.97 14.22 37.24
C PHE A 286 19.27 13.55 35.89
N SER A 287 19.64 14.32 34.88
CA SER A 287 19.98 13.80 33.56
C SER A 287 21.36 13.14 33.48
N ASP A 288 22.25 13.42 34.44
CA ASP A 288 23.61 12.86 34.49
C ASP A 288 23.67 11.68 35.47
N ASN A 289 23.86 10.48 34.94
CA ASN A 289 23.94 9.24 35.72
C ASN A 289 25.10 9.25 36.74
N ASN A 290 26.16 10.05 36.52
CA ASN A 290 27.29 10.15 37.44
C ASN A 290 26.91 10.78 38.79
N ASN A 291 25.77 11.48 38.84
CA ASN A 291 25.25 12.05 40.08
C ASN A 291 24.63 11.00 41.02
N PHE A 292 24.38 9.77 40.56
CA PHE A 292 23.74 8.71 41.33
C PHE A 292 24.72 7.60 41.72
N THR A 293 25.49 7.85 42.78
CA THR A 293 26.34 6.82 43.38
C THR A 293 25.51 5.63 43.85
N GLY A 294 25.94 4.42 43.47
CA GLY A 294 25.36 3.14 43.88
C GLY A 294 24.14 2.68 43.07
N PHE A 295 23.72 3.43 42.04
CA PHE A 295 22.71 3.00 41.08
C PHE A 295 23.39 2.23 39.93
N ASP A 296 22.74 1.16 39.46
CA ASP A 296 23.15 0.38 38.30
C ASP A 296 22.33 0.81 37.08
N PHE A 297 22.91 1.64 36.22
CA PHE A 297 22.25 2.14 35.01
C PHE A 297 22.30 1.18 33.82
N GLU A 298 23.00 0.06 33.95
CA GLU A 298 23.10 -0.98 32.91
C GLU A 298 22.15 -2.16 33.20
N GLY A 299 21.51 -2.17 34.38
CA GLY A 299 20.61 -3.23 34.80
C GLY A 299 19.30 -2.73 35.40
N THR A 300 19.32 -2.24 36.64
CA THR A 300 18.06 -1.93 37.37
C THR A 300 17.49 -0.55 37.05
N TRP A 301 18.34 0.44 36.77
CA TRP A 301 17.94 1.83 36.50
C TRP A 301 18.26 2.24 35.07
N GLY A 302 17.49 3.14 34.47
CA GLY A 302 17.81 3.81 33.20
C GLY A 302 17.66 5.32 33.37
N ILE A 303 18.10 6.13 32.40
CA ILE A 303 17.84 7.59 32.36
C ILE A 303 16.90 7.88 31.20
N GLY A 304 15.77 8.53 31.45
CA GLY A 304 14.74 8.73 30.43
C GLY A 304 13.73 9.82 30.80
N LYS A 305 12.90 10.23 29.85
CA LYS A 305 11.84 11.22 30.08
C LYS A 305 10.64 10.53 30.71
N LEU A 306 10.17 11.05 31.84
CA LEU A 306 8.94 10.56 32.49
C LEU A 306 7.79 11.54 32.19
N THR A 307 7.32 11.54 30.94
CA THR A 307 6.34 12.51 30.40
C THR A 307 5.04 12.63 31.21
N VAL A 308 4.67 11.59 31.95
CA VAL A 308 3.56 11.59 32.93
C VAL A 308 3.78 12.50 34.15
N ILE A 309 5.00 12.97 34.38
CA ILE A 309 5.40 13.84 35.49
C ILE A 309 5.93 15.17 34.95
N ASP A 310 6.96 15.12 34.13
CA ASP A 310 7.53 16.26 33.41
C ASP A 310 8.36 15.79 32.19
N ASN A 311 8.78 16.72 31.33
CA ASN A 311 9.59 16.40 30.14
C ASN A 311 11.09 16.28 30.43
N ASN A 312 11.51 16.18 31.69
CA ASN A 312 12.92 16.14 32.08
C ASN A 312 13.47 14.71 32.10
N LEU A 313 14.76 14.56 31.77
CA LEU A 313 15.47 13.28 31.85
C LEU A 313 15.79 12.95 33.31
N ARG A 314 15.38 11.76 33.77
CA ARG A 314 15.54 11.31 35.15
C ARG A 314 15.79 9.81 35.24
N PRO A 315 16.34 9.30 36.35
CA PRO A 315 16.41 7.88 36.58
C PRO A 315 15.02 7.27 36.70
N TYR A 316 14.82 6.14 36.03
CA TYR A 316 13.63 5.30 36.12
C TYR A 316 14.05 3.85 36.31
N LEU A 317 13.16 2.98 36.79
CA LEU A 317 13.47 1.56 36.97
C LEU A 317 13.32 0.86 35.62
N GLN A 318 14.33 0.13 35.12
CA GLN A 318 14.30 -0.46 33.77
C GLN A 318 13.18 -1.48 33.53
N THR A 319 12.47 -1.92 34.56
CA THR A 319 11.18 -2.62 34.40
C THR A 319 10.10 -1.75 33.71
N ASP A 320 10.36 -0.45 33.49
CA ASP A 320 9.57 0.48 32.67
C ASP A 320 9.83 0.34 31.15
N ILE A 321 10.82 -0.46 30.72
CA ILE A 321 10.85 -0.97 29.32
C ILE A 321 9.79 -2.05 29.25
N ALA A 322 8.90 -1.97 28.27
CA ALA A 322 7.85 -2.94 28.02
C ALA A 322 8.35 -4.35 28.35
N SER A 323 7.82 -4.95 29.41
CA SER A 323 7.93 -6.38 29.57
C SER A 323 7.18 -6.99 28.38
N ASN A 324 7.94 -7.30 27.34
CA ASN A 324 7.58 -8.03 26.14
C ASN A 324 6.68 -7.29 25.13
N LEU A 325 7.13 -6.17 24.54
CA LEU A 325 6.80 -5.94 23.14
C LEU A 325 7.71 -6.86 22.31
N SER A 326 7.21 -8.04 21.97
CA SER A 326 7.94 -8.98 21.11
C SER A 326 7.60 -8.66 19.67
N VAL A 327 8.40 -7.80 19.03
CA VAL A 327 8.29 -7.55 17.59
C VAL A 327 9.05 -8.67 16.87
N VAL A 328 8.30 -9.50 16.16
CA VAL A 328 8.85 -10.61 15.38
C VAL A 328 8.46 -10.43 13.92
N THR A 329 9.15 -11.15 13.07
CA THR A 329 8.81 -11.31 11.66
C THR A 329 8.64 -12.79 11.41
N ASN A 330 7.74 -13.20 10.53
CA ASN A 330 7.63 -14.61 10.13
C ASN A 330 8.97 -15.17 9.59
N SER A 331 9.82 -14.30 9.04
CA SER A 331 11.23 -14.59 8.75
C SER A 331 12.04 -13.30 8.64
N SER A 332 13.15 -13.22 9.38
CA SER A 332 14.09 -12.10 9.28
C SER A 332 14.84 -12.06 7.95
N ASP A 333 14.77 -13.14 7.16
CA ASP A 333 15.30 -13.17 5.80
C ASP A 333 14.41 -12.42 4.79
N PHE A 334 13.15 -12.13 5.14
CA PHE A 334 12.15 -11.56 4.21
C PHE A 334 11.91 -10.06 4.43
N GLY A 335 12.20 -9.56 5.62
CA GLY A 335 12.02 -8.16 5.97
C GLY A 335 12.42 -7.88 7.41
N SER A 336 12.26 -6.63 7.81
CA SER A 336 12.55 -6.16 9.16
C SER A 336 11.44 -5.23 9.63
N VAL A 337 11.33 -5.06 10.95
CA VAL A 337 10.47 -4.03 11.54
C VAL A 337 11.35 -2.99 12.20
N THR A 338 11.01 -1.73 11.98
CA THR A 338 11.69 -0.57 12.55
C THR A 338 10.73 0.26 13.38
N THR A 339 11.26 0.94 14.39
CA THR A 339 10.52 1.84 15.28
C THR A 339 11.36 3.10 15.46
N GLU A 340 10.73 4.27 15.46
CA GLU A 340 11.45 5.52 15.77
C GLU A 340 11.47 5.78 17.28
N GLY A 341 12.67 5.94 17.84
CA GLY A 341 12.88 6.33 19.24
C GLY A 341 12.77 5.19 20.26
N ASP A 342 13.07 5.53 21.52
CA ASP A 342 12.91 4.62 22.66
C ASP A 342 11.41 4.44 22.97
N LEU A 343 11.02 3.21 23.34
CA LEU A 343 9.62 2.78 23.51
C LEU A 343 9.11 3.05 24.93
N TYR A 344 7.98 3.75 25.08
CA TYR A 344 7.38 4.06 26.40
C TYR A 344 5.91 3.61 26.50
N ILE A 345 5.50 3.03 27.63
CA ILE A 345 4.09 2.67 27.90
C ILE A 345 3.20 3.92 27.87
N GLY A 346 2.04 3.82 27.22
CA GLY A 346 1.08 4.92 27.00
C GLY A 346 1.47 5.87 25.86
N GLN A 347 2.57 5.60 25.16
CA GLN A 347 2.93 6.30 23.94
C GLN A 347 2.26 5.61 22.75
N THR A 348 1.68 6.37 21.83
CA THR A 348 1.41 5.84 20.49
C THR A 348 2.74 5.58 19.80
N ILE A 349 3.06 4.30 19.56
CA ILE A 349 4.22 3.90 18.79
C ILE A 349 3.79 3.54 17.38
N THR A 350 4.65 3.83 16.41
CA THR A 350 4.46 3.43 15.02
C THR A 350 5.55 2.44 14.64
N LEU A 351 5.16 1.20 14.39
CA LEU A 351 6.02 0.19 13.79
C LEU A 351 5.98 0.35 12.29
N THR A 352 7.13 0.22 11.62
CA THR A 352 7.22 0.25 10.15
C THR A 352 7.86 -1.05 9.67
N ALA A 353 7.13 -1.81 8.85
CA ALA A 353 7.62 -2.97 8.15
C ALA A 353 8.43 -2.54 6.93
N VAL A 354 9.67 -3.02 6.85
CA VAL A 354 10.60 -2.77 5.76
C VAL A 354 10.90 -4.09 5.08
N SER A 355 10.35 -4.29 3.89
CA SER A 355 10.57 -5.51 3.10
C SER A 355 12.00 -5.57 2.54
N LYS A 356 12.55 -6.79 2.46
CA LYS A 356 13.80 -7.05 1.72
C LYS A 356 13.48 -7.31 0.25
N GLU A 357 14.46 -7.10 -0.62
CA GLU A 357 14.36 -7.42 -2.07
C GLU A 357 13.87 -8.87 -2.29
N GLY A 358 12.90 -9.07 -3.20
CA GLY A 358 12.22 -10.35 -3.42
C GLY A 358 11.02 -10.63 -2.51
N TYR A 359 10.68 -9.74 -1.59
CA TYR A 359 9.59 -9.92 -0.62
C TYR A 359 8.74 -8.66 -0.48
N VAL A 360 7.49 -8.85 -0.11
CA VAL A 360 6.52 -7.78 0.15
C VAL A 360 5.88 -7.99 1.51
N PHE A 361 5.62 -6.89 2.21
CA PHE A 361 4.84 -6.91 3.43
C PHE A 361 3.41 -7.34 3.14
N ASP A 362 2.90 -8.32 3.89
CA ASP A 362 1.55 -8.85 3.73
C ASP A 362 0.61 -8.23 4.77
N LYS A 363 0.93 -8.39 6.06
CA LYS A 363 0.09 -7.93 7.17
C LYS A 363 0.78 -7.92 8.53
N TRP A 364 0.17 -7.21 9.47
CA TRP A 364 0.48 -7.26 10.89
C TRP A 364 -0.44 -8.25 11.61
N LEU A 365 0.14 -9.05 12.50
CA LEU A 365 -0.59 -9.79 13.52
C LEU A 365 -0.22 -9.22 14.90
N GLU A 366 -1.20 -9.03 15.76
CA GLU A 366 -1.02 -8.80 17.19
C GLU A 366 -1.61 -10.00 17.92
N ASP A 367 -0.77 -10.76 18.62
CA ASP A 367 -1.15 -11.98 19.32
C ASP A 367 -1.97 -12.95 18.43
N ASP A 368 -1.47 -13.21 17.21
CA ASP A 368 -2.08 -14.02 16.15
C ASP A 368 -3.37 -13.43 15.51
N ILE A 369 -3.78 -12.22 15.90
CA ILE A 369 -4.96 -11.53 15.35
C ILE A 369 -4.52 -10.49 14.32
N GLU A 370 -5.11 -10.52 13.13
CA GLU A 370 -4.80 -9.57 12.06
C GLU A 370 -5.17 -8.12 12.44
N LYS A 371 -4.22 -7.20 12.22
CA LYS A 371 -4.37 -5.76 12.51
C LYS A 371 -4.40 -4.88 11.28
N GLY A 372 -4.01 -5.42 10.12
CA GLY A 372 -4.12 -4.75 8.84
C GLY A 372 -2.90 -4.95 7.93
N THR A 373 -3.00 -4.41 6.73
CA THR A 373 -2.05 -4.58 5.62
C THR A 373 -1.20 -3.32 5.35
N SER A 374 -1.42 -2.24 6.10
CA SER A 374 -0.57 -1.04 6.03
C SER A 374 0.86 -1.36 6.48
N THR A 375 1.86 -0.86 5.75
CA THR A 375 3.28 -1.02 6.11
C THR A 375 3.63 -0.38 7.45
N THR A 376 2.74 0.45 7.99
CA THR A 376 2.87 1.04 9.32
C THR A 376 1.74 0.56 10.24
N LEU A 377 2.07 0.20 11.48
CA LEU A 377 1.10 -0.09 12.53
C LEU A 377 1.28 0.91 13.68
N SER A 378 0.27 1.73 13.93
CA SER A 378 0.26 2.67 15.05
C SER A 378 -0.68 2.18 16.14
N PHE A 379 -0.20 2.06 17.37
CA PHE A 379 -1.00 1.68 18.53
C PHE A 379 -0.44 2.31 19.81
N GLU A 380 -1.30 2.51 20.80
CA GLU A 380 -0.87 2.92 22.13
C GLU A 380 -0.18 1.73 22.82
N LEU A 381 1.08 1.91 23.22
CA LEU A 381 1.87 0.85 23.83
C LEU A 381 1.30 0.51 25.22
N GLY A 382 0.51 -0.56 25.28
CA GLY A 382 -0.19 -1.05 26.47
C GLY A 382 0.53 -2.21 27.18
N ALA A 383 -0.23 -3.23 27.59
CA ALA A 383 0.29 -4.44 28.24
C ALA A 383 1.17 -5.29 27.27
N SER A 384 1.70 -6.43 27.73
CA SER A 384 2.55 -7.30 26.90
C SER A 384 1.82 -7.81 25.65
N HIS A 385 2.42 -7.62 24.46
CA HIS A 385 1.89 -8.06 23.16
C HIS A 385 3.01 -8.61 22.26
N THR A 386 2.69 -9.63 21.46
CA THR A 386 3.53 -10.06 20.34
C THR A 386 3.01 -9.44 19.06
N ILE A 387 3.83 -8.60 18.43
CA ILE A 387 3.51 -8.04 17.12
C ILE A 387 4.35 -8.77 16.07
N GLU A 388 3.69 -9.44 15.14
CA GLU A 388 4.34 -10.12 14.04
C GLU A 388 4.11 -9.38 12.71
N ALA A 389 5.19 -9.01 12.02
CA ALA A 389 5.12 -8.63 10.62
C ALA A 389 5.22 -9.87 9.73
N ILE A 390 4.20 -10.11 8.92
CA ILE A 390 4.20 -11.18 7.93
C ILE A 390 4.69 -10.61 6.60
N PHE A 391 5.77 -11.19 6.09
CA PHE A 391 6.27 -10.94 4.74
C PHE A 391 6.02 -12.17 3.86
N LYS A 392 5.64 -11.95 2.61
CA LYS A 392 5.53 -13.01 1.61
C LYS A 392 6.53 -12.77 0.50
N ALA A 393 7.04 -13.86 -0.09
CA ALA A 393 7.87 -13.75 -1.28
C ALA A 393 7.04 -13.14 -2.41
N ILE A 394 7.63 -12.21 -3.15
CA ILE A 394 7.05 -11.73 -4.40
C ILE A 394 7.20 -12.89 -5.40
N PRO A 395 6.10 -13.39 -5.99
CA PRO A 395 6.20 -14.43 -7.02
C PRO A 395 7.12 -13.96 -8.14
N THR A 396 8.04 -14.83 -8.57
CA THR A 396 8.92 -14.53 -9.71
C THR A 396 8.44 -15.31 -10.93
N TYR A 397 8.40 -14.64 -12.07
CA TYR A 397 8.07 -15.26 -13.35
C TYR A 397 9.26 -15.19 -14.31
N THR A 398 9.44 -16.27 -15.05
CA THR A 398 10.54 -16.43 -16.01
C THR A 398 10.02 -16.24 -17.41
N ILE A 399 10.67 -15.36 -18.17
CA ILE A 399 10.50 -15.23 -19.61
C ILE A 399 11.64 -15.98 -20.28
N THR A 400 11.33 -17.16 -20.79
CA THR A 400 12.33 -18.04 -21.41
C THR A 400 12.53 -17.65 -22.86
N VAL A 401 13.76 -17.27 -23.21
CA VAL A 401 14.15 -17.11 -24.61
C VAL A 401 14.40 -18.48 -25.20
N LEU A 402 13.57 -18.88 -26.15
CA LEU A 402 13.74 -20.12 -26.91
C LEU A 402 14.97 -19.98 -27.81
N ALA A 403 15.70 -21.08 -28.02
CA ALA A 403 16.92 -21.09 -28.81
C ALA A 403 16.67 -20.47 -30.20
N VAL A 404 17.39 -19.39 -30.50
CA VAL A 404 17.33 -18.66 -31.76
C VAL A 404 18.57 -18.97 -32.60
N GLU A 405 18.39 -19.60 -33.75
CA GLU A 405 19.42 -19.74 -34.78
C GLU A 405 19.35 -18.57 -35.76
N ASN A 406 20.50 -18.06 -36.20
CA ASN A 406 20.61 -17.01 -37.23
C ASN A 406 20.09 -15.61 -36.82
N GLY A 407 19.96 -15.36 -35.51
CA GLY A 407 19.74 -14.04 -34.94
C GLY A 407 19.92 -14.05 -33.43
N VAL A 408 19.52 -12.96 -32.77
CA VAL A 408 19.67 -12.76 -31.32
C VAL A 408 18.41 -12.09 -30.76
N ILE A 409 17.98 -12.54 -29.58
CA ILE A 409 16.97 -11.87 -28.77
C ILE A 409 17.65 -11.37 -27.50
N ASN A 410 17.52 -10.07 -27.20
CA ASN A 410 18.17 -9.43 -26.06
C ASN A 410 17.18 -8.64 -25.18
N PRO A 411 17.21 -8.77 -23.85
CA PRO A 411 18.10 -9.65 -23.08
C PRO A 411 17.80 -11.15 -23.31
N GLY A 412 18.68 -12.04 -22.84
CA GLY A 412 18.41 -13.48 -22.84
C GLY A 412 17.28 -13.86 -21.86
N THR A 413 17.16 -15.14 -21.48
CA THR A 413 16.18 -15.55 -20.45
C THR A 413 16.34 -14.72 -19.18
N VAL A 414 15.26 -14.10 -18.73
CA VAL A 414 15.20 -13.30 -17.51
C VAL A 414 14.13 -13.84 -16.56
N THR A 415 14.39 -13.71 -15.27
CA THR A 415 13.44 -13.98 -14.20
C THR A 415 13.19 -12.67 -13.48
N LEU A 416 11.92 -12.27 -13.40
CA LEU A 416 11.48 -10.96 -12.91
C LEU A 416 10.40 -11.14 -11.84
N GLU A 417 10.25 -10.16 -10.96
CA GLU A 417 9.17 -10.13 -9.96
C GLU A 417 7.81 -9.90 -10.63
N GLU A 418 6.74 -10.43 -10.03
CA GLU A 418 5.35 -10.18 -10.43
C GLU A 418 5.09 -8.68 -10.62
N GLY A 419 4.41 -8.34 -11.72
CA GLY A 419 4.12 -6.96 -12.11
C GLY A 419 5.25 -6.21 -12.82
N SER A 420 6.43 -6.82 -13.00
CA SER A 420 7.53 -6.22 -13.76
C SER A 420 7.21 -6.11 -15.25
N ASP A 421 7.77 -5.09 -15.90
CA ASP A 421 7.77 -4.95 -17.35
C ASP A 421 9.12 -5.37 -17.92
N GLN A 422 9.12 -6.01 -19.10
CA GLN A 422 10.35 -6.35 -19.81
C GLN A 422 10.19 -6.26 -21.32
N THR A 423 11.06 -5.46 -21.93
CA THR A 423 11.20 -5.37 -23.39
C THR A 423 12.33 -6.25 -23.89
N PHE A 424 12.07 -7.00 -24.95
CA PHE A 424 13.05 -7.74 -25.74
C PHE A 424 13.24 -7.07 -27.10
N THR A 425 14.48 -7.07 -27.57
CA THR A 425 14.89 -6.64 -28.91
C THR A 425 15.31 -7.86 -29.72
N ILE A 426 14.86 -7.93 -30.98
CA ILE A 426 15.15 -9.04 -31.89
C ILE A 426 15.97 -8.50 -33.06
N GLU A 427 17.14 -9.08 -33.28
CA GLU A 427 18.07 -8.71 -34.35
C GLU A 427 18.44 -9.96 -35.17
N ALA A 428 18.31 -9.88 -36.49
CA ALA A 428 18.74 -10.94 -37.40
C ALA A 428 20.24 -10.84 -37.66
N ASN A 429 20.93 -11.99 -37.77
CA ASN A 429 22.32 -12.00 -38.20
C ASN A 429 22.44 -11.55 -39.67
N ALA A 430 23.63 -11.08 -40.06
CA ALA A 430 23.88 -10.67 -41.44
C ALA A 430 23.56 -11.81 -42.44
N GLY A 431 22.79 -11.50 -43.49
CA GLY A 431 22.31 -12.48 -44.48
C GLY A 431 20.98 -13.16 -44.15
N TYR A 432 20.35 -12.81 -43.03
CA TYR A 432 19.04 -13.30 -42.62
C TYR A 432 18.10 -12.13 -42.30
N GLU A 433 16.79 -12.38 -42.40
CA GLU A 433 15.73 -11.47 -41.96
C GLU A 433 14.81 -12.16 -40.95
N ILE A 434 14.15 -11.39 -40.09
CA ILE A 434 13.17 -11.93 -39.13
C ILE A 434 11.98 -12.48 -39.92
N SER A 435 11.72 -13.77 -39.81
CA SER A 435 10.59 -14.44 -40.44
C SER A 435 9.35 -14.40 -39.56
N ASP A 436 9.51 -14.57 -38.25
CA ASP A 436 8.44 -14.50 -37.25
C ASP A 436 9.02 -14.37 -35.84
N VAL A 437 8.26 -13.74 -34.94
CA VAL A 437 8.51 -13.75 -33.49
C VAL A 437 7.32 -14.42 -32.82
N THR A 438 7.56 -15.42 -31.99
CA THR A 438 6.51 -16.14 -31.25
C THR A 438 6.57 -15.81 -29.77
N VAL A 439 5.41 -15.59 -29.15
CA VAL A 439 5.25 -15.42 -27.70
C VAL A 439 4.25 -16.47 -27.23
N ASP A 440 4.66 -17.32 -26.30
CA ASP A 440 3.86 -18.46 -25.81
C ASP A 440 3.34 -19.38 -26.92
N GLY A 441 4.14 -19.55 -27.97
CA GLY A 441 3.79 -20.34 -29.15
C GLY A 441 2.87 -19.61 -30.14
N VAL A 442 2.46 -18.37 -29.87
CA VAL A 442 1.62 -17.55 -30.75
C VAL A 442 2.47 -16.57 -31.54
N SER A 443 2.33 -16.59 -32.87
CA SER A 443 3.00 -15.65 -33.78
C SER A 443 2.56 -14.21 -33.52
N GLN A 444 3.55 -13.34 -33.37
CA GLN A 444 3.41 -11.88 -33.29
C GLN A 444 3.83 -11.20 -34.62
N GLY A 445 4.25 -12.00 -35.61
CA GLY A 445 4.69 -11.52 -36.91
C GLY A 445 6.12 -10.96 -36.91
N VAL A 446 6.44 -10.24 -37.99
CA VAL A 446 7.77 -9.66 -38.21
C VAL A 446 7.94 -8.36 -37.41
N ILE A 447 8.31 -8.50 -36.14
CA ILE A 447 8.56 -7.38 -35.21
C ILE A 447 10.02 -7.38 -34.74
N LYS A 448 10.56 -6.19 -34.46
CA LYS A 448 11.95 -6.00 -33.97
C LYS A 448 12.05 -5.87 -32.45
N SER A 449 10.91 -5.75 -31.77
CA SER A 449 10.85 -5.65 -30.31
C SER A 449 9.50 -6.15 -29.80
N TYR A 450 9.48 -6.73 -28.60
CA TYR A 450 8.27 -7.14 -27.91
C TYR A 450 8.38 -6.80 -26.42
N SER A 451 7.32 -6.25 -25.83
CA SER A 451 7.27 -5.93 -24.39
C SER A 451 6.25 -6.80 -23.69
N PHE A 452 6.66 -7.45 -22.61
CA PHE A 452 5.77 -8.01 -21.61
C PHE A 452 5.49 -6.91 -20.57
N GLU A 453 4.22 -6.63 -20.30
CA GLU A 453 3.81 -5.65 -19.30
C GLU A 453 3.09 -6.37 -18.15
N ASN A 454 3.33 -5.93 -16.92
CA ASN A 454 2.68 -6.42 -15.70
C ASN A 454 2.68 -7.96 -15.59
N LEU A 455 3.88 -8.55 -15.52
CA LEU A 455 4.08 -10.00 -15.57
C LEU A 455 3.33 -10.75 -14.45
N SER A 456 2.44 -11.67 -14.80
CA SER A 456 1.65 -12.48 -13.83
C SER A 456 1.77 -13.99 -14.05
N SER A 457 2.61 -14.42 -15.01
CA SER A 457 2.89 -15.83 -15.30
C SER A 457 4.21 -16.00 -16.04
N ASN A 458 4.73 -17.23 -16.12
CA ASN A 458 5.90 -17.52 -16.95
C ASN A 458 5.55 -17.40 -18.43
N HIS A 459 6.46 -16.85 -19.22
CA HIS A 459 6.28 -16.70 -20.67
C HIS A 459 7.46 -17.30 -21.44
N THR A 460 7.26 -17.49 -22.74
CA THR A 460 8.31 -17.87 -23.70
C THR A 460 8.33 -16.88 -24.85
N ILE A 461 9.52 -16.56 -25.34
CA ILE A 461 9.70 -15.77 -26.56
C ILE A 461 10.70 -16.46 -27.48
N GLY A 462 10.34 -16.65 -28.74
CA GLY A 462 11.20 -17.20 -29.78
C GLY A 462 11.18 -16.32 -31.03
N ALA A 463 12.19 -16.47 -31.87
CA ALA A 463 12.20 -15.86 -33.20
C ALA A 463 12.69 -16.88 -34.22
N THR A 464 12.16 -16.80 -35.43
CA THR A 464 12.63 -17.55 -36.57
C THR A 464 13.14 -16.59 -37.63
N PHE A 465 14.17 -17.01 -38.34
CA PHE A 465 14.88 -16.18 -39.30
C PHE A 465 14.93 -16.90 -40.64
N SER A 466 14.66 -16.17 -41.70
CA SER A 466 14.74 -16.67 -43.07
C SER A 466 16.02 -16.14 -43.71
N LEU A 467 16.70 -17.00 -44.47
CA LEU A 467 17.86 -16.59 -45.25
C LEU A 467 17.40 -15.57 -46.29
N ILE A 468 18.13 -14.46 -46.42
CA ILE A 468 17.91 -13.53 -47.53
C ILE A 468 18.48 -14.22 -48.78
N PRO A 469 17.64 -14.63 -49.76
CA PRO A 469 18.13 -15.36 -50.92
C PRO A 469 19.09 -14.47 -51.73
N PRO A 470 20.22 -15.01 -52.22
CA PRO A 470 21.12 -14.26 -53.09
C PRO A 470 20.38 -13.87 -54.38
N THR A 471 20.70 -12.70 -54.93
CA THR A 471 20.16 -12.27 -56.23
C THR A 471 20.75 -13.17 -57.31
N THR A 472 19.89 -13.95 -57.97
CA THR A 472 20.26 -14.85 -59.07
C THR A 472 19.78 -14.30 -60.40
N TYR A 473 20.53 -14.60 -61.46
CA TYR A 473 20.18 -14.28 -62.83
C TYR A 473 20.15 -15.56 -63.67
N THR A 474 19.22 -15.63 -64.61
CA THR A 474 18.96 -16.78 -65.47
C THR A 474 19.55 -16.55 -66.84
N ILE A 475 20.35 -17.49 -67.34
CA ILE A 475 20.74 -17.55 -68.75
C ILE A 475 19.91 -18.64 -69.41
N THR A 476 18.89 -18.23 -70.18
CA THR A 476 17.98 -19.16 -70.86
C THR A 476 18.54 -19.60 -72.19
N VAL A 477 18.66 -20.91 -72.38
CA VAL A 477 18.94 -21.51 -73.69
C VAL A 477 17.61 -21.61 -74.44
N SER A 478 17.50 -20.89 -75.55
CA SER A 478 16.37 -20.94 -76.48
C SER A 478 16.37 -22.30 -77.17
N ASP A 479 15.20 -22.88 -77.45
CA ASP A 479 15.10 -24.19 -78.12
C ASP A 479 15.98 -24.26 -79.37
N VAL A 480 16.94 -25.20 -79.36
CA VAL A 480 17.88 -25.44 -80.45
C VAL A 480 17.51 -26.72 -81.19
N GLU A 481 16.74 -26.57 -82.27
CA GLU A 481 16.38 -27.69 -83.13
C GLU A 481 17.56 -28.04 -84.05
N ASN A 482 17.95 -29.32 -84.08
CA ASN A 482 19.03 -29.87 -84.93
C ASN A 482 20.48 -29.56 -84.50
N GLY A 483 20.68 -29.18 -83.24
CA GLY A 483 21.98 -29.16 -82.56
C GLY A 483 21.82 -29.11 -81.04
N SER A 484 22.85 -28.70 -80.33
CA SER A 484 22.83 -28.57 -78.86
C SER A 484 23.65 -27.37 -78.39
N ILE A 485 23.23 -26.78 -77.27
CA ILE A 485 23.98 -25.78 -76.51
C ILE A 485 24.13 -26.35 -75.09
N ASN A 486 25.36 -26.46 -74.60
CA ASN A 486 25.68 -27.07 -73.30
C ASN A 486 26.56 -26.13 -72.45
N PRO A 487 26.27 -25.93 -71.14
CA PRO A 487 25.10 -26.43 -70.40
C PRO A 487 23.78 -25.90 -70.95
N GLY A 488 22.66 -26.53 -70.58
CA GLY A 488 21.31 -26.00 -70.84
C GLY A 488 21.05 -24.71 -70.05
N THR A 489 19.79 -24.29 -69.90
CA THR A 489 19.45 -23.12 -69.06
C THR A 489 20.05 -23.24 -67.65
N VAL A 490 20.80 -22.22 -67.23
CA VAL A 490 21.43 -22.16 -65.89
C VAL A 490 20.96 -20.93 -65.13
N ILE A 491 20.87 -21.07 -63.81
CA ILE A 491 20.61 -19.97 -62.86
C ILE A 491 21.87 -19.82 -62.03
N LEU A 492 22.43 -18.61 -62.01
CA LEU A 492 23.72 -18.31 -61.39
C LEU A 492 23.60 -17.08 -60.49
N GLU A 493 24.45 -16.96 -59.48
CA GLU A 493 24.48 -15.78 -58.60
C GLU A 493 25.05 -14.56 -59.33
N GLU A 494 24.63 -13.36 -58.94
CA GLU A 494 25.19 -12.09 -59.43
C GLU A 494 26.73 -12.08 -59.38
N GLY A 495 27.36 -11.69 -60.49
CA GLY A 495 28.81 -11.66 -60.67
C GLY A 495 29.45 -12.98 -61.13
N SER A 496 28.66 -14.05 -61.34
CA SER A 496 29.16 -15.32 -61.87
C SER A 496 29.53 -15.24 -63.37
N ASP A 497 30.48 -16.07 -63.79
CA ASP A 497 30.85 -16.29 -65.19
C ASP A 497 30.31 -17.65 -65.69
N GLN A 498 29.87 -17.73 -66.95
CA GLN A 498 29.40 -18.98 -67.56
C GLN A 498 29.77 -19.08 -69.04
N THR A 499 30.30 -20.23 -69.44
CA THR A 499 30.59 -20.55 -70.85
C THR A 499 29.65 -21.62 -71.39
N PHE A 500 29.18 -21.43 -72.62
CA PHE A 500 28.34 -22.36 -73.38
C PHE A 500 29.09 -22.87 -74.62
N THR A 501 28.97 -24.16 -74.93
CA THR A 501 29.46 -24.80 -76.15
C THR A 501 28.30 -25.14 -77.07
N ILE A 502 28.43 -24.88 -78.37
CA ILE A 502 27.40 -25.10 -79.40
C ILE A 502 27.88 -26.16 -80.38
N GLU A 503 27.08 -27.21 -80.59
CA GLU A 503 27.42 -28.34 -81.48
C GLU A 503 26.22 -28.69 -82.39
N ALA A 504 26.46 -28.86 -83.70
CA ALA A 504 25.42 -29.28 -84.65
C ALA A 504 25.22 -30.80 -84.62
N ASN A 505 23.97 -31.27 -84.75
CA ASN A 505 23.70 -32.70 -84.89
C ASN A 505 24.19 -33.20 -86.26
N THR A 506 24.58 -34.47 -86.32
CA THR A 506 25.01 -35.14 -87.57
C THR A 506 23.98 -34.91 -88.69
N GLY A 507 24.42 -34.40 -89.85
CA GLY A 507 23.54 -34.07 -90.98
C GLY A 507 23.05 -32.61 -91.02
N TYR A 508 23.51 -31.77 -90.09
CA TYR A 508 23.24 -30.33 -90.04
C TYR A 508 24.56 -29.55 -89.83
N GLU A 509 24.57 -28.26 -90.19
CA GLU A 509 25.68 -27.33 -89.87
C GLU A 509 25.17 -26.09 -89.13
N ILE A 510 25.99 -25.46 -88.27
CA ILE A 510 25.63 -24.22 -87.54
C ILE A 510 25.44 -23.09 -88.56
N SER A 511 24.26 -22.50 -88.58
CA SER A 511 23.93 -21.35 -89.43
C SER A 511 24.14 -20.01 -88.72
N ASP A 512 23.84 -19.92 -87.42
CA ASP A 512 24.05 -18.70 -86.60
C ASP A 512 23.90 -19.01 -85.09
N VAL A 513 24.57 -18.24 -84.24
CA VAL A 513 24.37 -18.20 -82.77
C VAL A 513 23.92 -16.79 -82.39
N THR A 514 22.89 -16.66 -81.54
CA THR A 514 22.33 -15.39 -81.08
C THR A 514 22.42 -15.28 -79.56
N VAL A 515 22.73 -14.10 -79.06
CA VAL A 515 22.73 -13.75 -77.63
C VAL A 515 21.87 -12.51 -77.45
N ASP A 516 20.84 -12.57 -76.60
CA ASP A 516 19.84 -11.51 -76.40
C ASP A 516 19.21 -11.01 -77.70
N GLY A 517 18.98 -11.94 -78.63
CA GLY A 517 18.43 -11.65 -79.97
C GLY A 517 19.43 -11.03 -80.95
N VAL A 518 20.70 -10.87 -80.58
CA VAL A 518 21.77 -10.34 -81.44
C VAL A 518 22.65 -11.48 -81.96
N SER A 519 22.77 -11.59 -83.28
CA SER A 519 23.64 -12.56 -83.96
C SER A 519 25.12 -12.35 -83.61
N GLN A 520 25.77 -13.43 -83.23
CA GLN A 520 27.20 -13.57 -82.95
C GLN A 520 27.93 -14.33 -84.08
N GLY A 521 27.20 -14.79 -85.10
CA GLY A 521 27.74 -15.54 -86.23
C GLY A 521 27.93 -17.02 -85.93
N VAL A 522 28.63 -17.71 -86.84
CA VAL A 522 28.92 -19.15 -86.72
C VAL A 522 30.10 -19.35 -85.76
N ILE A 523 29.78 -19.58 -84.48
CA ILE A 523 30.74 -19.82 -83.40
C ILE A 523 30.37 -21.10 -82.65
N GLU A 524 31.39 -21.82 -82.14
CA GLU A 524 31.22 -23.09 -81.41
C GLU A 524 31.19 -22.91 -79.88
N SER A 525 31.43 -21.69 -79.37
CA SER A 525 31.34 -21.37 -77.93
C SER A 525 31.08 -19.89 -77.66
N TYR A 526 30.43 -19.57 -76.54
CA TYR A 526 30.18 -18.20 -76.07
C TYR A 526 30.23 -18.11 -74.53
N SER A 527 30.85 -17.05 -73.98
CA SER A 527 31.00 -16.84 -72.53
C SER A 527 30.33 -15.55 -72.05
N PHE A 528 29.51 -15.66 -71.01
CA PHE A 528 29.00 -14.53 -70.22
C PHE A 528 29.93 -14.31 -69.03
N GLU A 529 30.41 -13.07 -68.84
CA GLU A 529 31.27 -12.69 -67.71
C GLU A 529 30.52 -11.70 -66.80
N ASN A 530 30.68 -11.85 -65.49
CA ASN A 530 30.17 -10.97 -64.43
C ASN A 530 28.67 -10.65 -64.59
N LEU A 531 27.85 -11.67 -64.46
CA LEU A 531 26.40 -11.63 -64.69
C LEU A 531 25.68 -10.60 -63.79
N SER A 532 24.98 -9.64 -64.38
CA SER A 532 24.24 -8.59 -63.66
C SER A 532 22.77 -8.44 -64.08
N SER A 533 22.28 -9.36 -64.93
CA SER A 533 20.91 -9.42 -65.44
C SER A 533 20.65 -10.79 -66.09
N ASP A 534 19.38 -11.13 -66.35
CA ASP A 534 19.04 -12.31 -67.14
C ASP A 534 19.48 -12.16 -68.61
N HIS A 535 19.87 -13.26 -69.24
CA HIS A 535 20.30 -13.30 -70.64
C HIS A 535 19.68 -14.50 -71.39
N THR A 536 19.70 -14.45 -72.72
CA THR A 536 19.25 -15.54 -73.60
C THR A 536 20.35 -15.91 -74.59
N ILE A 537 20.51 -17.19 -74.90
CA ILE A 537 21.38 -17.70 -75.97
C ILE A 537 20.62 -18.71 -76.81
N GLY A 538 20.80 -18.69 -78.13
CA GLY A 538 20.16 -19.63 -79.06
C GLY A 538 21.03 -19.87 -80.29
N ALA A 539 20.84 -21.00 -80.98
CA ALA A 539 21.55 -21.33 -82.21
C ALA A 539 20.59 -21.88 -83.27
N THR A 540 20.90 -21.63 -84.53
CA THR A 540 20.14 -22.15 -85.68
C THR A 540 21.03 -23.04 -86.55
N PHE A 541 20.43 -24.09 -87.11
CA PHE A 541 21.15 -25.11 -87.86
C PHE A 541 20.45 -25.38 -89.21
N THR A 542 21.21 -25.67 -90.25
CA THR A 542 20.68 -25.94 -91.61
C THR A 542 20.88 -27.40 -92.02
N LEU A 543 19.79 -28.05 -92.49
CA LEU A 543 19.69 -29.48 -92.84
C LEU A 543 20.43 -29.86 -94.14
N ILE A 544 21.01 -31.05 -94.15
CA ILE A 544 21.49 -31.77 -95.35
C ILE A 544 20.45 -32.89 -95.71
N PRO A 545 19.68 -32.83 -96.82
CA PRO A 545 18.45 -33.65 -97.02
C PRO A 545 18.64 -35.13 -97.50
N PRO A 546 17.82 -36.14 -97.04
CA PRO A 546 17.80 -37.57 -97.49
C PRO A 546 16.54 -38.07 -98.29
N THR A 547 16.52 -39.34 -98.77
CA THR A 547 15.54 -40.01 -99.71
C THR A 547 14.53 -41.02 -99.07
N THR A 548 13.29 -41.20 -99.62
CA THR A 548 12.16 -42.05 -99.04
C THR A 548 11.32 -42.91 -100.05
N TYR A 549 10.61 -43.99 -99.61
CA TYR A 549 9.75 -44.93 -100.41
C TYR A 549 8.41 -45.38 -99.71
N THR A 550 7.38 -45.88 -100.42
CA THR A 550 5.97 -46.14 -99.95
C THR A 550 5.44 -47.59 -100.14
N ILE A 551 4.77 -48.20 -99.14
CA ILE A 551 4.11 -49.53 -99.20
C ILE A 551 2.57 -49.39 -99.10
N THR A 552 1.82 -49.91 -100.07
CA THR A 552 0.35 -49.75 -100.21
C THR A 552 -0.46 -51.03 -99.94
N VAL A 553 -1.45 -50.98 -99.04
CA VAL A 553 -2.36 -52.12 -98.76
C VAL A 553 -3.54 -52.12 -99.74
N LEU A 554 -3.87 -53.28 -100.32
CA LEU A 554 -5.01 -53.48 -101.23
C LEU A 554 -6.26 -53.95 -100.44
N ASP A 555 -7.46 -53.51 -100.82
CA ASP A 555 -8.72 -53.83 -100.12
C ASP A 555 -8.94 -55.35 -99.93
N VAL A 556 -9.33 -55.76 -98.72
CA VAL A 556 -9.59 -57.16 -98.34
C VAL A 556 -11.04 -57.36 -97.87
N GLU A 557 -11.75 -58.35 -98.42
CA GLU A 557 -13.15 -58.68 -98.07
C GLU A 557 -13.16 -59.98 -97.24
N ASN A 558 -13.87 -59.98 -96.10
CA ASN A 558 -13.98 -61.08 -95.13
C ASN A 558 -12.75 -61.33 -94.21
N GLY A 559 -11.87 -60.32 -94.07
CA GLY A 559 -10.80 -60.21 -93.05
C GLY A 559 -10.12 -58.82 -93.06
N VAL A 560 -9.03 -58.61 -92.31
CA VAL A 560 -8.35 -57.30 -92.14
C VAL A 560 -6.80 -57.43 -92.23
N ILE A 561 -6.10 -56.46 -92.83
CA ILE A 561 -4.62 -56.31 -92.83
C ILE A 561 -4.21 -55.02 -92.10
N ASN A 562 -3.25 -55.08 -91.17
CA ASN A 562 -2.81 -53.94 -90.35
C ASN A 562 -1.25 -53.89 -90.20
N PRO A 563 -0.57 -52.72 -90.23
CA PRO A 563 -1.09 -51.35 -90.46
C PRO A 563 -1.64 -51.14 -91.87
N GLY A 564 -2.29 -50.00 -92.13
CA GLY A 564 -2.63 -49.57 -93.50
C GLY A 564 -1.41 -49.11 -94.31
N THR A 565 -1.60 -48.47 -95.46
CA THR A 565 -0.52 -47.92 -96.32
C THR A 565 0.44 -47.00 -95.55
N VAL A 566 1.76 -47.22 -95.67
CA VAL A 566 2.82 -46.45 -94.97
C VAL A 566 3.92 -45.95 -95.92
N THR A 567 4.55 -44.80 -95.61
CA THR A 567 5.73 -44.27 -96.33
C THR A 567 6.90 -44.15 -95.36
N LEU A 568 8.07 -44.68 -95.72
CA LEU A 568 9.22 -44.89 -94.86
C LEU A 568 10.52 -44.47 -95.55
N GLU A 569 11.57 -44.15 -94.79
CA GLU A 569 12.86 -43.75 -95.35
C GLU A 569 13.60 -44.96 -95.97
N GLU A 570 14.52 -44.69 -96.92
CA GLU A 570 15.33 -45.74 -97.57
C GLU A 570 16.08 -46.57 -96.53
N GLY A 571 15.87 -47.90 -96.56
CA GLY A 571 16.45 -48.87 -95.63
C GLY A 571 15.59 -49.24 -94.42
N SER A 572 14.36 -48.74 -94.32
CA SER A 572 13.41 -49.10 -93.24
C SER A 572 12.77 -50.49 -93.43
N ASP A 573 12.39 -51.13 -92.32
CA ASP A 573 11.62 -52.39 -92.29
C ASP A 573 10.17 -52.14 -91.85
N GLN A 574 9.19 -52.92 -92.36
CA GLN A 574 7.79 -52.86 -91.96
C GLN A 574 7.09 -54.23 -91.99
N THR A 575 6.37 -54.57 -90.93
CA THR A 575 5.57 -55.81 -90.81
C THR A 575 4.06 -55.53 -90.87
N PHE A 576 3.29 -56.42 -91.52
CA PHE A 576 1.83 -56.42 -91.61
C PHE A 576 1.25 -57.74 -91.05
N THR A 577 0.11 -57.69 -90.37
CA THR A 577 -0.64 -58.85 -89.79
C THR A 577 -2.01 -59.01 -90.44
N ILE A 578 -2.49 -60.25 -90.64
CA ILE A 578 -3.75 -60.58 -91.33
C ILE A 578 -4.65 -61.51 -90.50
N GLU A 579 -5.94 -61.16 -90.36
CA GLU A 579 -6.93 -61.90 -89.56
C GLU A 579 -8.23 -62.18 -90.35
N ALA A 580 -8.83 -63.38 -90.18
CA ALA A 580 -10.08 -63.83 -90.82
C ALA A 580 -11.34 -63.55 -89.99
N ASN A 581 -12.46 -63.24 -90.65
CA ASN A 581 -13.76 -63.09 -89.97
C ASN A 581 -14.36 -64.44 -89.53
N ALA A 582 -15.07 -64.46 -88.39
CA ALA A 582 -15.65 -65.67 -87.79
C ALA A 582 -16.54 -66.48 -88.76
N GLY A 583 -16.36 -67.80 -88.79
CA GLY A 583 -17.01 -68.72 -89.73
C GLY A 583 -16.25 -68.95 -91.04
N TYR A 584 -15.15 -68.21 -91.27
CA TYR A 584 -14.24 -68.36 -92.40
C TYR A 584 -12.78 -68.62 -91.94
N GLU A 585 -11.96 -69.30 -92.75
CA GLU A 585 -10.51 -69.52 -92.57
C GLU A 585 -9.69 -68.88 -93.71
N ILE A 586 -8.45 -68.43 -93.46
CA ILE A 586 -7.57 -67.81 -94.48
C ILE A 586 -7.32 -68.81 -95.63
N SER A 587 -7.58 -68.36 -96.85
CA SER A 587 -7.37 -69.10 -98.09
C SER A 587 -6.04 -68.73 -98.78
N ASP A 588 -5.62 -67.45 -98.78
CA ASP A 588 -4.33 -67.01 -99.37
C ASP A 588 -3.97 -65.53 -99.05
N ILE A 589 -2.67 -65.17 -99.05
CA ILE A 589 -2.10 -63.80 -98.96
C ILE A 589 -1.27 -63.49 -100.22
N THR A 590 -1.27 -62.25 -100.73
CA THR A 590 -0.49 -61.81 -101.90
C THR A 590 0.34 -60.56 -101.62
N VAL A 591 1.58 -60.51 -102.11
CA VAL A 591 2.50 -59.36 -102.05
C VAL A 591 2.99 -59.05 -103.46
N ASP A 592 2.87 -57.80 -103.91
CA ASP A 592 3.16 -57.37 -105.29
C ASP A 592 2.51 -58.27 -106.37
N GLY A 593 1.30 -58.75 -106.07
CA GLY A 593 0.52 -59.64 -106.93
C GLY A 593 0.96 -61.11 -106.91
N VAL A 594 1.90 -61.50 -106.04
CA VAL A 594 2.41 -62.88 -105.90
C VAL A 594 1.92 -63.51 -104.59
N SER A 595 1.27 -64.67 -104.70
CA SER A 595 0.79 -65.47 -103.56
C SER A 595 1.92 -65.92 -102.64
N GLN A 596 1.70 -65.75 -101.34
CA GLN A 596 2.57 -66.13 -100.23
C GLN A 596 1.99 -67.30 -99.42
N GLY A 597 0.78 -67.78 -99.76
CA GLY A 597 0.10 -68.86 -99.06
C GLY A 597 -0.64 -68.39 -97.81
N VAL A 598 -1.14 -69.36 -97.03
CA VAL A 598 -1.91 -69.13 -95.80
C VAL A 598 -0.95 -68.76 -94.67
N ILE A 599 -0.69 -67.46 -94.49
CA ILE A 599 0.16 -66.90 -93.43
C ILE A 599 -0.59 -65.76 -92.71
N GLU A 600 -0.33 -65.58 -91.42
CA GLU A 600 -1.02 -64.58 -90.59
C GLU A 600 -0.22 -63.26 -90.46
N SER A 601 1.00 -63.18 -91.03
CA SER A 601 1.81 -61.95 -91.09
C SER A 601 2.87 -61.97 -92.21
N TYR A 602 3.31 -60.78 -92.67
CA TYR A 602 4.36 -60.58 -93.68
C TYR A 602 5.21 -59.32 -93.41
N SER A 603 6.53 -59.39 -93.59
CA SER A 603 7.47 -58.28 -93.34
C SER A 603 8.26 -57.89 -94.60
N PHE A 604 8.30 -56.59 -94.89
CA PHE A 604 9.24 -55.97 -95.83
C PHE A 604 10.48 -55.52 -95.06
N GLU A 605 11.66 -55.94 -95.49
CA GLU A 605 12.94 -55.52 -94.89
C GLU A 605 13.75 -54.71 -95.92
N ASN A 606 14.41 -53.65 -95.44
CA ASN A 606 15.36 -52.81 -96.15
C ASN A 606 14.77 -52.14 -97.41
N LEU A 607 13.76 -51.30 -97.19
CA LEU A 607 12.95 -50.68 -98.24
C LEU A 607 13.80 -49.83 -99.20
N SER A 608 13.79 -50.20 -100.48
CA SER A 608 14.55 -49.51 -101.55
C SER A 608 13.69 -49.14 -102.77
N SER A 609 12.38 -49.40 -102.69
CA SER A 609 11.35 -49.03 -103.68
C SER A 609 9.95 -49.17 -103.07
N ASP A 610 8.91 -48.73 -103.79
CA ASP A 610 7.52 -48.87 -103.36
C ASP A 610 6.97 -50.32 -103.54
N HIS A 611 6.03 -50.77 -102.69
CA HIS A 611 5.46 -52.16 -102.67
C HIS A 611 3.94 -52.24 -102.37
N THR A 612 3.29 -53.41 -102.54
CA THR A 612 1.84 -53.68 -102.29
C THR A 612 1.50 -55.04 -101.59
N ILE A 613 0.37 -55.17 -100.86
CA ILE A 613 -0.07 -56.42 -100.13
C ILE A 613 -1.63 -56.63 -100.03
N GLY A 614 -2.17 -57.89 -100.06
CA GLY A 614 -3.63 -58.27 -99.97
C GLY A 614 -3.98 -59.75 -99.56
N ALA A 615 -5.26 -60.16 -99.28
CA ALA A 615 -5.70 -61.49 -98.68
C ALA A 615 -7.12 -62.08 -99.09
N THR A 616 -7.42 -63.40 -98.88
CA THR A 616 -8.73 -64.14 -99.20
C THR A 616 -9.13 -65.31 -98.20
N PHE A 617 -10.41 -65.80 -98.09
CA PHE A 617 -10.96 -66.73 -96.99
C PHE A 617 -12.10 -67.82 -97.35
N SER A 618 -12.42 -68.92 -96.56
CA SER A 618 -13.43 -70.09 -96.78
C SER A 618 -14.18 -70.76 -95.53
N LEU A 619 -15.32 -71.56 -95.59
CA LEU A 619 -16.35 -71.93 -94.49
C LEU A 619 -16.58 -73.45 -93.97
N ILE A 620 -17.21 -73.78 -92.77
CA ILE A 620 -17.34 -75.14 -92.03
C ILE A 620 -18.78 -75.51 -91.31
N PRO A 621 -19.32 -76.79 -91.09
CA PRO A 621 -20.76 -77.21 -90.64
C PRO A 621 -21.06 -78.03 -89.28
N PRO A 622 -22.31 -78.52 -88.86
CA PRO A 622 -23.55 -77.96 -88.16
C PRO A 622 -23.87 -78.34 -86.63
N THR A 623 -25.01 -77.87 -86.03
CA THR A 623 -25.32 -77.48 -84.58
C THR A 623 -26.36 -78.25 -83.69
N THR A 624 -26.29 -78.16 -82.34
CA THR A 624 -27.22 -78.67 -81.26
C THR A 624 -27.51 -77.61 -80.17
N TYR A 625 -28.57 -77.74 -79.32
CA TYR A 625 -28.93 -76.71 -78.30
C TYR A 625 -29.30 -77.23 -76.87
N THR A 626 -29.00 -76.45 -75.81
CA THR A 626 -29.12 -76.78 -74.37
C THR A 626 -30.06 -75.83 -73.61
N ILE A 627 -30.97 -76.35 -72.77
CA ILE A 627 -31.80 -75.58 -71.83
C ILE A 627 -31.27 -75.75 -70.40
N THR A 628 -30.76 -74.68 -69.78
CA THR A 628 -30.14 -74.69 -68.45
C THR A 628 -31.08 -74.16 -67.37
N VAL A 629 -31.33 -74.94 -66.32
CA VAL A 629 -32.08 -74.48 -65.14
C VAL A 629 -31.11 -73.76 -64.20
N LEU A 630 -31.41 -72.51 -63.88
CA LEU A 630 -30.65 -71.68 -62.93
C LEU A 630 -31.01 -72.09 -61.49
N GLU A 631 -30.05 -72.02 -60.56
CA GLU A 631 -30.27 -72.37 -59.14
C GLU A 631 -31.39 -71.51 -58.53
N VAL A 632 -32.33 -72.15 -57.81
CA VAL A 632 -33.46 -71.48 -57.16
C VAL A 632 -33.41 -71.71 -55.64
N GLU A 633 -33.47 -70.64 -54.85
CA GLU A 633 -33.60 -70.68 -53.38
C GLU A 633 -35.07 -70.44 -52.98
N ASN A 634 -35.57 -71.15 -51.95
CA ASN A 634 -36.94 -71.04 -51.41
C ASN A 634 -38.08 -71.54 -52.33
N GLY A 635 -37.76 -72.42 -53.28
CA GLY A 635 -38.69 -73.17 -54.14
C GLY A 635 -37.97 -74.17 -55.06
N SER A 636 -38.64 -74.73 -56.08
CA SER A 636 -38.04 -75.73 -57.01
C SER A 636 -38.54 -75.63 -58.46
N ILE A 637 -37.70 -76.02 -59.44
CA ILE A 637 -38.04 -76.16 -60.88
C ILE A 637 -37.68 -77.57 -61.38
N THR A 638 -38.59 -78.28 -62.06
CA THR A 638 -38.39 -79.68 -62.53
C THR A 638 -38.91 -79.89 -63.97
N PRO A 639 -38.22 -80.65 -64.86
CA PRO A 639 -36.95 -81.35 -64.68
C PRO A 639 -35.73 -80.41 -64.60
N GLY A 640 -34.52 -80.92 -64.34
CA GLY A 640 -33.28 -80.11 -64.37
C GLY A 640 -32.79 -79.81 -65.80
N THR A 641 -31.58 -79.25 -65.95
CA THR A 641 -30.95 -78.91 -67.25
C THR A 641 -30.96 -80.07 -68.26
N VAL A 642 -31.35 -79.80 -69.52
CA VAL A 642 -31.45 -80.78 -70.63
C VAL A 642 -30.79 -80.26 -71.91
N THR A 643 -30.23 -81.14 -72.75
CA THR A 643 -29.69 -80.82 -74.10
C THR A 643 -30.40 -81.62 -75.17
N LEU A 644 -30.87 -80.97 -76.22
CA LEU A 644 -31.78 -81.53 -77.22
C LEU A 644 -31.34 -81.12 -78.64
N GLU A 645 -31.72 -81.92 -79.63
CA GLU A 645 -31.46 -81.59 -81.04
C GLU A 645 -32.35 -80.43 -81.50
N GLU A 646 -31.88 -79.67 -82.50
CA GLU A 646 -32.63 -78.55 -83.10
C GLU A 646 -34.05 -79.01 -83.51
N GLY A 647 -35.07 -78.32 -82.99
CA GLY A 647 -36.48 -78.59 -83.22
C GLY A 647 -37.21 -79.39 -82.13
N SER A 648 -36.58 -79.65 -80.97
CA SER A 648 -37.20 -80.38 -79.85
C SER A 648 -38.04 -79.49 -78.90
N ASP A 649 -39.04 -80.06 -78.21
CA ASP A 649 -39.88 -79.37 -77.20
C ASP A 649 -39.59 -79.87 -75.77
N GLN A 650 -39.70 -79.01 -74.74
CA GLN A 650 -39.53 -79.35 -73.32
C GLN A 650 -40.37 -78.47 -72.37
N THR A 651 -41.02 -79.07 -71.36
CA THR A 651 -41.81 -78.37 -70.32
C THR A 651 -41.17 -78.48 -68.92
N PHE A 652 -41.26 -77.40 -68.12
CA PHE A 652 -40.80 -77.28 -66.74
C PHE A 652 -41.93 -76.84 -65.78
N THR A 653 -41.96 -77.34 -64.55
CA THR A 653 -42.90 -76.99 -63.47
C THR A 653 -42.17 -76.25 -62.33
N ILE A 654 -42.80 -75.23 -61.73
CA ILE A 654 -42.25 -74.37 -60.66
C ILE A 654 -43.15 -74.41 -59.41
N GLU A 655 -42.57 -74.69 -58.23
CA GLU A 655 -43.28 -74.73 -56.93
C GLU A 655 -42.56 -73.91 -55.83
N ALA A 656 -43.29 -73.15 -55.02
CA ALA A 656 -42.76 -72.35 -53.89
C ALA A 656 -42.74 -73.12 -52.55
N GLU A 657 -41.77 -72.81 -51.68
CA GLU A 657 -41.70 -73.37 -50.32
C GLU A 657 -42.63 -72.62 -49.33
N ALA A 658 -43.10 -73.30 -48.28
CA ALA A 658 -44.13 -72.77 -47.37
C ALA A 658 -43.68 -71.48 -46.65
N GLY A 659 -44.47 -70.40 -46.74
CA GLY A 659 -44.16 -69.07 -46.18
C GLY A 659 -43.70 -68.05 -47.23
N TYR A 660 -43.49 -68.49 -48.47
CA TYR A 660 -43.15 -67.67 -49.62
C TYR A 660 -44.20 -67.82 -50.75
N GLU A 661 -44.34 -66.81 -51.59
CA GLU A 661 -45.10 -66.85 -52.85
C GLU A 661 -44.16 -66.66 -54.06
N ILE A 662 -44.51 -67.22 -55.23
CA ILE A 662 -43.74 -67.01 -56.47
C ILE A 662 -43.78 -65.51 -56.77
N SER A 663 -42.61 -64.88 -56.80
CA SER A 663 -42.45 -63.46 -57.12
C SER A 663 -42.30 -63.24 -58.61
N ASP A 664 -41.54 -64.11 -59.30
CA ASP A 664 -41.35 -64.08 -60.75
C ASP A 664 -40.69 -65.37 -61.28
N VAL A 665 -40.99 -65.76 -62.52
CA VAL A 665 -40.27 -66.78 -63.29
C VAL A 665 -39.60 -66.12 -64.48
N THR A 666 -38.32 -66.38 -64.73
CA THR A 666 -37.55 -65.79 -65.83
C THR A 666 -37.10 -66.86 -66.82
N VAL A 667 -37.17 -66.53 -68.11
CA VAL A 667 -36.66 -67.34 -69.22
C VAL A 667 -35.74 -66.47 -70.05
N ASP A 668 -34.49 -66.89 -70.24
CA ASP A 668 -33.44 -66.11 -70.91
C ASP A 668 -33.24 -64.70 -70.33
N GLY A 669 -33.38 -64.59 -69.01
CA GLY A 669 -33.31 -63.32 -68.29
C GLY A 669 -34.53 -62.40 -68.46
N VAL A 670 -35.59 -62.87 -69.15
CA VAL A 670 -36.85 -62.13 -69.33
C VAL A 670 -37.94 -62.70 -68.42
N SER A 671 -38.53 -61.84 -67.60
CA SER A 671 -39.67 -62.16 -66.72
C SER A 671 -40.88 -62.67 -67.52
N GLN A 672 -41.43 -63.78 -67.08
CA GLN A 672 -42.67 -64.39 -67.54
C GLN A 672 -43.81 -64.18 -66.53
N GLY A 673 -43.53 -63.50 -65.41
CA GLY A 673 -44.46 -63.25 -64.32
C GLY A 673 -44.65 -64.46 -63.41
N VAL A 674 -45.67 -64.37 -62.56
CA VAL A 674 -46.00 -65.40 -61.57
C VAL A 674 -46.74 -66.55 -62.25
N ILE A 675 -45.99 -67.57 -62.66
CA ILE A 675 -46.50 -68.77 -63.34
C ILE A 675 -45.96 -70.06 -62.70
N GLU A 676 -46.76 -71.13 -62.71
CA GLU A 676 -46.42 -72.42 -62.07
C GLU A 676 -45.82 -73.45 -63.07
N SER A 677 -45.80 -73.14 -64.38
CA SER A 677 -45.14 -73.98 -65.41
C SER A 677 -44.79 -73.18 -66.68
N TYR A 678 -43.77 -73.63 -67.42
CA TYR A 678 -43.32 -73.01 -68.68
C TYR A 678 -42.84 -74.06 -69.70
N SER A 679 -43.14 -73.89 -71.00
CA SER A 679 -42.78 -74.81 -72.09
C SER A 679 -41.95 -74.12 -73.17
N PHE A 680 -40.81 -74.72 -73.53
CA PHE A 680 -40.03 -74.39 -74.72
C PHE A 680 -40.49 -75.28 -75.88
N GLU A 681 -40.83 -74.68 -77.02
CA GLU A 681 -41.23 -75.38 -78.24
C GLU A 681 -40.23 -75.07 -79.37
N ASN A 682 -39.88 -76.08 -80.16
CA ASN A 682 -39.05 -76.02 -81.36
C ASN A 682 -37.68 -75.36 -81.14
N LEU A 683 -36.86 -76.01 -80.31
CA LEU A 683 -35.56 -75.50 -79.84
C LEU A 683 -34.61 -75.12 -80.99
N SER A 684 -34.22 -73.84 -81.09
CA SER A 684 -33.33 -73.32 -82.15
C SER A 684 -32.16 -72.48 -81.62
N SER A 685 -31.98 -72.43 -80.30
CA SER A 685 -30.86 -71.84 -79.56
C SER A 685 -30.81 -72.44 -78.15
N ASP A 686 -29.68 -72.28 -77.45
CA ASP A 686 -29.64 -72.56 -76.01
C ASP A 686 -30.58 -71.62 -75.25
N HIS A 687 -31.18 -72.09 -74.16
CA HIS A 687 -32.05 -71.29 -73.30
C HIS A 687 -31.74 -71.48 -71.81
N THR A 688 -32.28 -70.61 -70.96
CA THR A 688 -32.18 -70.65 -69.50
C THR A 688 -33.55 -70.43 -68.85
N ILE A 689 -33.79 -71.05 -67.69
CA ILE A 689 -35.01 -70.81 -66.89
C ILE A 689 -34.68 -70.73 -65.38
N GLY A 690 -35.24 -69.75 -64.67
CA GLY A 690 -35.07 -69.55 -63.22
C GLY A 690 -36.33 -68.95 -62.55
N ALA A 691 -36.45 -69.00 -61.23
CA ALA A 691 -37.59 -68.46 -60.48
C ALA A 691 -37.15 -67.78 -59.17
N THR A 692 -37.93 -66.78 -58.72
CA THR A 692 -37.70 -66.02 -57.48
C THR A 692 -38.96 -65.99 -56.62
N PHE A 693 -38.81 -65.95 -55.29
CA PHE A 693 -39.90 -66.08 -54.32
C PHE A 693 -39.84 -64.96 -53.26
N SER A 694 -41.01 -64.48 -52.81
CA SER A 694 -41.15 -63.36 -51.85
C SER A 694 -41.87 -63.81 -50.57
N LEU A 695 -41.47 -63.26 -49.41
CA LEU A 695 -41.99 -63.61 -48.07
C LEU A 695 -43.30 -62.86 -47.73
N ILE A 696 -44.26 -63.52 -47.05
CA ILE A 696 -45.52 -62.90 -46.60
C ILE A 696 -45.34 -62.24 -45.21
N PRO A 697 -45.59 -60.92 -45.02
CA PRO A 697 -45.32 -60.22 -43.73
C PRO A 697 -46.45 -60.32 -42.67
N PRO A 698 -46.13 -60.29 -41.35
CA PRO A 698 -47.11 -60.36 -40.24
C PRO A 698 -47.72 -58.99 -39.81
N THR A 699 -48.86 -59.02 -39.11
CA THR A 699 -49.59 -57.84 -38.57
C THR A 699 -48.88 -57.25 -37.33
N THR A 700 -48.71 -55.91 -37.27
CA THR A 700 -48.01 -55.21 -36.17
C THR A 700 -48.82 -54.02 -35.62
N TYR A 701 -48.58 -53.63 -34.36
CA TYR A 701 -49.17 -52.47 -33.67
C TYR A 701 -48.07 -51.61 -33.00
N THR A 702 -48.31 -50.29 -32.89
CA THR A 702 -47.32 -49.30 -32.42
C THR A 702 -47.72 -48.66 -31.09
N ILE A 703 -46.79 -48.61 -30.13
CA ILE A 703 -46.92 -47.83 -28.90
C ILE A 703 -46.10 -46.55 -29.05
N THR A 704 -46.79 -45.42 -29.12
CA THR A 704 -46.16 -44.10 -29.30
C THR A 704 -45.90 -43.44 -27.95
N VAL A 705 -44.64 -43.13 -27.65
CA VAL A 705 -44.26 -42.30 -26.51
C VAL A 705 -44.49 -40.84 -26.90
N LEU A 706 -45.37 -40.15 -26.18
CA LEU A 706 -45.61 -38.73 -26.33
C LEU A 706 -44.40 -37.95 -25.79
N GLU A 707 -44.08 -36.82 -26.41
CA GLU A 707 -42.94 -35.99 -26.01
C GLU A 707 -43.06 -35.58 -24.54
N VAL A 708 -42.00 -35.87 -23.75
CA VAL A 708 -41.93 -35.58 -22.32
C VAL A 708 -40.84 -34.55 -22.05
N GLU A 709 -41.22 -33.41 -21.46
CA GLU A 709 -40.29 -32.39 -20.97
C GLU A 709 -39.98 -32.64 -19.48
N ASN A 710 -38.72 -32.47 -19.06
CA ASN A 710 -38.25 -32.60 -17.67
C ASN A 710 -38.26 -34.03 -17.07
N GLY A 711 -38.28 -35.05 -17.93
CA GLY A 711 -38.03 -36.44 -17.60
C GLY A 711 -37.91 -37.31 -18.86
N ALA A 712 -37.91 -38.63 -18.71
CA ALA A 712 -37.78 -39.59 -19.81
C ALA A 712 -38.70 -40.81 -19.62
N ILE A 713 -39.17 -41.39 -20.73
CA ILE A 713 -39.89 -42.67 -20.77
C ILE A 713 -39.09 -43.63 -21.68
N ASN A 714 -38.71 -44.80 -21.15
CA ASN A 714 -37.87 -45.78 -21.84
C ASN A 714 -38.51 -47.17 -21.88
N PRO A 715 -38.44 -47.94 -23.00
CA PRO A 715 -37.86 -47.53 -24.29
C PRO A 715 -38.70 -46.45 -24.98
N GLY A 716 -38.17 -45.82 -26.03
CA GLY A 716 -38.95 -44.87 -26.86
C GLY A 716 -40.05 -45.57 -27.67
N THR A 717 -40.72 -44.84 -28.57
CA THR A 717 -41.76 -45.37 -29.46
C THR A 717 -41.32 -46.67 -30.15
N ILE A 718 -42.14 -47.72 -30.04
CA ILE A 718 -41.83 -49.08 -30.51
C ILE A 718 -43.02 -49.70 -31.25
N THR A 719 -42.74 -50.48 -32.29
CA THR A 719 -43.73 -51.26 -33.05
C THR A 719 -43.48 -52.75 -32.80
N LEU A 720 -44.53 -53.50 -32.43
CA LEU A 720 -44.47 -54.89 -32.00
C LEU A 720 -45.52 -55.73 -32.71
N GLU A 721 -45.30 -57.05 -32.82
CA GLU A 721 -46.27 -57.97 -33.42
C GLU A 721 -47.53 -58.13 -32.54
N GLU A 722 -48.67 -58.45 -33.17
CA GLU A 722 -49.92 -58.73 -32.47
C GLU A 722 -49.75 -59.77 -31.35
N GLY A 723 -50.22 -59.44 -30.14
CA GLY A 723 -50.08 -60.28 -28.94
C GLY A 723 -48.82 -60.06 -28.11
N SER A 724 -47.91 -59.17 -28.53
CA SER A 724 -46.69 -58.83 -27.77
C SER A 724 -46.99 -58.07 -26.48
N ALA A 725 -46.06 -58.10 -25.52
CA ALA A 725 -46.10 -57.32 -24.28
C ALA A 725 -44.85 -56.43 -24.16
N GLN A 726 -44.99 -55.24 -23.58
CA GLN A 726 -43.90 -54.27 -23.43
C GLN A 726 -44.08 -53.41 -22.16
N THR A 727 -43.00 -53.28 -21.38
CA THR A 727 -42.93 -52.39 -20.21
C THR A 727 -42.15 -51.12 -20.54
N PHE A 728 -42.64 -49.98 -20.05
CA PHE A 728 -42.00 -48.68 -20.09
C PHE A 728 -41.65 -48.22 -18.67
N THR A 729 -40.46 -47.65 -18.46
CA THR A 729 -40.01 -47.01 -17.23
C THR A 729 -40.03 -45.50 -17.38
N ILE A 730 -40.52 -44.77 -16.37
CA ILE A 730 -40.63 -43.31 -16.34
C ILE A 730 -39.66 -42.77 -15.29
N GLU A 731 -38.80 -41.85 -15.67
CA GLU A 731 -37.77 -41.24 -14.81
C GLU A 731 -37.87 -39.71 -14.88
N ALA A 732 -37.85 -39.03 -13.74
CA ALA A 732 -37.83 -37.57 -13.68
C ALA A 732 -36.38 -37.05 -13.77
N ASN A 733 -36.16 -35.92 -14.45
CA ASN A 733 -34.86 -35.25 -14.43
C ASN A 733 -34.60 -34.66 -13.03
N ALA A 734 -33.32 -34.48 -12.68
CA ALA A 734 -32.92 -33.87 -11.41
C ALA A 734 -33.60 -32.50 -11.21
N GLY A 735 -34.21 -32.29 -10.04
CA GLY A 735 -34.97 -31.07 -9.69
C GLY A 735 -36.48 -31.14 -10.00
N TYR A 736 -36.95 -32.23 -10.58
CA TYR A 736 -38.37 -32.46 -10.89
C TYR A 736 -38.87 -33.78 -10.28
N GLU A 737 -40.17 -33.86 -9.99
CA GLU A 737 -40.86 -35.10 -9.58
C GLU A 737 -41.97 -35.46 -10.57
N ILE A 738 -42.28 -36.76 -10.72
CA ILE A 738 -43.37 -37.22 -11.59
C ILE A 738 -44.69 -36.68 -11.03
N SER A 739 -45.40 -35.89 -11.84
CA SER A 739 -46.68 -35.31 -11.49
C SER A 739 -47.86 -36.17 -11.95
N ASP A 740 -47.75 -36.83 -13.10
CA ASP A 740 -48.76 -37.76 -13.64
C ASP A 740 -48.18 -38.57 -14.82
N VAL A 741 -48.68 -39.79 -15.05
CA VAL A 741 -48.42 -40.61 -16.25
C VAL A 741 -49.74 -40.90 -16.94
N THR A 742 -49.84 -40.68 -18.25
CA THR A 742 -51.06 -40.92 -19.04
C THR A 742 -50.86 -42.01 -20.07
N VAL A 743 -51.84 -42.91 -20.20
CA VAL A 743 -51.92 -43.93 -21.26
C VAL A 743 -53.22 -43.74 -22.03
N ASP A 744 -53.13 -43.61 -23.36
CA ASP A 744 -54.27 -43.30 -24.24
C ASP A 744 -55.08 -42.08 -23.80
N GLY A 745 -54.39 -41.07 -23.25
CA GLY A 745 -54.99 -39.85 -22.72
C GLY A 745 -55.66 -40.01 -21.35
N VAL A 746 -55.53 -41.16 -20.68
CA VAL A 746 -56.07 -41.42 -19.35
C VAL A 746 -54.94 -41.49 -18.31
N SER A 747 -55.01 -40.66 -17.27
CA SER A 747 -54.08 -40.66 -16.14
C SER A 747 -54.04 -42.01 -15.43
N GLN A 748 -52.84 -42.44 -15.07
CA GLN A 748 -52.49 -43.65 -14.33
C GLN A 748 -51.88 -43.30 -12.96
N ASP A 749 -52.05 -42.06 -12.50
CA ASP A 749 -51.41 -41.47 -11.32
C ASP A 749 -49.86 -41.49 -11.40
N VAL A 750 -49.20 -41.16 -10.29
CA VAL A 750 -47.74 -41.11 -10.17
C VAL A 750 -47.18 -42.53 -10.07
N ILE A 751 -46.67 -43.04 -11.20
CA ILE A 751 -46.06 -44.36 -11.32
C ILE A 751 -44.72 -44.30 -12.05
N GLU A 752 -43.78 -45.15 -11.67
CA GLU A 752 -42.42 -45.20 -12.25
C GLU A 752 -42.31 -46.20 -13.42
N SER A 753 -43.34 -47.00 -13.67
CA SER A 753 -43.39 -47.92 -14.82
C SER A 753 -44.82 -48.30 -15.22
N TYR A 754 -45.02 -48.64 -16.50
CA TYR A 754 -46.30 -49.11 -17.05
C TYR A 754 -46.08 -50.23 -18.08
N SER A 755 -46.89 -51.29 -18.04
CA SER A 755 -46.80 -52.43 -18.97
C SER A 755 -48.05 -52.56 -19.84
N PHE A 756 -47.85 -52.62 -21.16
CA PHE A 756 -48.85 -53.06 -22.12
C PHE A 756 -48.75 -54.57 -22.29
N GLU A 757 -49.88 -55.27 -22.13
CA GLU A 757 -49.96 -56.72 -22.25
C GLU A 757 -50.88 -57.08 -23.43
N ASN A 758 -50.46 -58.03 -24.27
CA ASN A 758 -51.26 -58.59 -25.37
C ASN A 758 -51.78 -57.52 -26.38
N LEU A 759 -50.84 -56.89 -27.08
CA LEU A 759 -51.10 -55.78 -28.00
C LEU A 759 -52.06 -56.17 -29.13
N SER A 760 -53.18 -55.45 -29.26
CA SER A 760 -54.22 -55.68 -30.27
C SER A 760 -54.68 -54.40 -30.99
N ALA A 761 -54.04 -53.28 -30.70
CA ALA A 761 -54.24 -51.96 -31.31
C ALA A 761 -53.01 -51.07 -31.01
N ASP A 762 -52.91 -49.94 -31.71
CA ASP A 762 -51.91 -48.91 -31.38
C ASP A 762 -52.27 -48.20 -30.06
N HIS A 763 -51.27 -47.81 -29.28
CA HIS A 763 -51.41 -47.14 -27.98
C HIS A 763 -50.50 -45.92 -27.86
N THR A 764 -50.77 -45.04 -26.88
CA THR A 764 -49.92 -43.89 -26.53
C THR A 764 -49.60 -43.87 -25.04
N ILE A 765 -48.40 -43.42 -24.67
CA ILE A 765 -47.99 -43.19 -23.28
C ILE A 765 -47.24 -41.86 -23.14
N GLY A 766 -47.53 -41.08 -22.10
CA GLY A 766 -46.87 -39.80 -21.79
C GLY A 766 -46.75 -39.56 -20.29
N ALA A 767 -45.92 -38.61 -19.86
CA ALA A 767 -45.76 -38.24 -18.46
C ALA A 767 -45.59 -36.71 -18.30
N THR A 768 -45.96 -36.19 -17.14
CA THR A 768 -45.79 -34.78 -16.75
C THR A 768 -45.01 -34.70 -15.44
N PHE A 769 -44.23 -33.63 -15.27
CA PHE A 769 -43.31 -33.46 -14.15
C PHE A 769 -43.50 -32.08 -13.50
N SER A 770 -43.38 -32.01 -12.18
CA SER A 770 -43.47 -30.77 -11.39
C SER A 770 -42.10 -30.41 -10.80
N LEU A 771 -41.78 -29.11 -10.77
CA LEU A 771 -40.51 -28.61 -10.22
C LEU A 771 -40.52 -28.70 -8.68
N ILE A 772 -39.43 -29.20 -8.10
CA ILE A 772 -39.20 -29.19 -6.65
C ILE A 772 -38.74 -27.76 -6.26
N PRO A 773 -39.48 -26.98 -5.45
CA PRO A 773 -39.07 -25.63 -5.09
C PRO A 773 -37.81 -25.64 -4.21
N ALA A 774 -36.79 -24.87 -4.60
CA ALA A 774 -35.55 -24.71 -3.84
C ALA A 774 -35.80 -23.93 -2.53
N THR A 775 -35.22 -24.42 -1.43
CA THR A 775 -35.12 -23.65 -0.18
C THR A 775 -34.21 -22.44 -0.44
N THR A 776 -34.65 -21.23 -0.08
CA THR A 776 -33.85 -20.00 -0.23
C THR A 776 -33.68 -19.31 1.11
N TYR A 777 -32.55 -18.61 1.28
CA TYR A 777 -32.22 -17.79 2.43
C TYR A 777 -31.79 -16.39 1.99
N THR A 778 -32.10 -15.38 2.80
CA THR A 778 -31.85 -13.97 2.51
C THR A 778 -30.73 -13.41 3.38
N ILE A 779 -29.77 -12.74 2.77
CA ILE A 779 -28.75 -11.96 3.46
C ILE A 779 -29.13 -10.48 3.33
N THR A 780 -29.54 -9.88 4.43
CA THR A 780 -30.00 -8.48 4.47
C THR A 780 -28.84 -7.55 4.79
N VAL A 781 -28.55 -6.61 3.89
CA VAL A 781 -27.62 -5.52 4.17
C VAL A 781 -28.35 -4.47 5.02
N LEU A 782 -27.85 -4.22 6.22
CA LEU A 782 -28.32 -3.16 7.11
C LEU A 782 -27.87 -1.80 6.57
N ASP A 783 -28.68 -0.76 6.76
CA ASP A 783 -28.38 0.59 6.28
C ASP A 783 -26.96 1.03 6.70
N VAL A 784 -26.14 1.36 5.71
CA VAL A 784 -24.75 1.79 5.85
C VAL A 784 -24.63 3.26 5.49
N GLU A 785 -24.23 4.08 6.47
CA GLU A 785 -24.00 5.51 6.31
C GLU A 785 -22.48 5.76 6.23
N ASN A 786 -22.03 6.58 5.28
CA ASN A 786 -20.60 6.92 5.03
C ASN A 786 -19.74 5.79 4.44
N GLY A 787 -20.36 4.79 3.81
CA GLY A 787 -19.70 3.79 2.97
C GLY A 787 -20.72 2.92 2.25
N THR A 788 -20.29 1.79 1.70
CA THR A 788 -21.12 0.85 0.95
C THR A 788 -20.81 -0.60 1.32
N VAL A 789 -21.81 -1.47 1.16
CA VAL A 789 -21.69 -2.94 1.27
C VAL A 789 -22.31 -3.51 0.00
N ASN A 790 -21.50 -4.21 -0.81
CA ASN A 790 -21.86 -4.67 -2.16
C ASN A 790 -21.57 -6.18 -2.34
N PRO A 791 -22.51 -6.99 -2.87
CA PRO A 791 -23.84 -6.62 -3.33
C PRO A 791 -24.74 -6.10 -2.20
N GLY A 792 -25.84 -5.42 -2.57
CA GLY A 792 -26.91 -5.10 -1.61
C GLY A 792 -27.60 -6.38 -1.08
N THR A 793 -28.76 -6.25 -0.44
CA THR A 793 -29.53 -7.42 0.02
C THR A 793 -29.75 -8.45 -1.11
N VAL A 794 -29.39 -9.71 -0.86
CA VAL A 794 -29.51 -10.83 -1.82
C VAL A 794 -30.27 -12.00 -1.20
N THR A 795 -30.97 -12.76 -2.06
CA THR A 795 -31.64 -14.02 -1.70
C THR A 795 -31.04 -15.13 -2.54
N LEU A 796 -30.54 -16.19 -1.89
CA LEU A 796 -29.76 -17.26 -2.50
C LEU A 796 -30.30 -18.63 -2.09
N GLU A 797 -30.03 -19.66 -2.88
CA GLU A 797 -30.44 -21.04 -2.58
C GLU A 797 -29.62 -21.62 -1.39
N GLU A 798 -30.21 -22.56 -0.65
CA GLU A 798 -29.54 -23.30 0.42
C GLU A 798 -28.21 -23.90 -0.06
N GLY A 799 -27.15 -23.68 0.72
CA GLY A 799 -25.78 -24.11 0.40
C GLY A 799 -24.99 -23.15 -0.50
N SER A 800 -25.59 -22.06 -0.98
CA SER A 800 -24.88 -21.03 -1.75
C SER A 800 -23.82 -20.31 -0.90
N ALA A 801 -22.78 -19.79 -1.57
CA ALA A 801 -21.81 -18.88 -0.97
C ALA A 801 -21.97 -17.47 -1.57
N GLN A 802 -21.72 -16.45 -0.76
CA GLN A 802 -21.76 -15.06 -1.18
C GLN A 802 -20.74 -14.22 -0.43
N THR A 803 -19.90 -13.52 -1.19
CA THR A 803 -18.98 -12.51 -0.67
C THR A 803 -19.58 -11.12 -0.78
N PHE A 804 -19.46 -10.34 0.28
CA PHE A 804 -19.73 -8.91 0.32
C PHE A 804 -18.41 -8.15 0.42
N THR A 805 -18.33 -7.05 -0.33
CA THR A 805 -17.25 -6.07 -0.29
C THR A 805 -17.75 -4.85 0.47
N ILE A 806 -16.92 -4.32 1.36
CA ILE A 806 -17.23 -3.17 2.21
C ILE A 806 -16.24 -2.07 1.86
N GLU A 807 -16.75 -0.91 1.45
CA GLU A 807 -15.92 0.21 1.03
C GLU A 807 -16.35 1.48 1.78
N ALA A 808 -15.40 2.17 2.41
CA ALA A 808 -15.65 3.45 3.06
C ALA A 808 -15.72 4.59 2.04
N ASN A 809 -16.59 5.57 2.27
CA ASN A 809 -16.56 6.80 1.46
C ASN A 809 -15.28 7.60 1.73
N ALA A 810 -14.85 8.42 0.77
CA ALA A 810 -13.69 9.29 0.93
C ALA A 810 -13.78 10.13 2.23
N GLY A 811 -12.72 10.09 3.05
CA GLY A 811 -12.65 10.77 4.35
C GLY A 811 -13.15 9.94 5.54
N TYR A 812 -13.55 8.68 5.32
CA TYR A 812 -13.95 7.74 6.34
C TYR A 812 -13.16 6.44 6.22
N GLU A 813 -12.99 5.72 7.33
CA GLU A 813 -12.43 4.37 7.40
C GLU A 813 -13.47 3.41 8.01
N ILE A 814 -13.35 2.11 7.71
CA ILE A 814 -14.23 1.10 8.31
C ILE A 814 -13.93 1.03 9.80
N SER A 815 -14.94 1.26 10.64
CA SER A 815 -14.83 1.16 12.09
C SER A 815 -15.16 -0.24 12.61
N ASP A 816 -16.15 -0.90 12.00
CA ASP A 816 -16.56 -2.28 12.33
C ASP A 816 -17.50 -2.82 11.25
N VAL A 817 -17.41 -4.11 10.95
CA VAL A 817 -18.40 -4.87 10.18
C VAL A 817 -19.11 -5.82 11.13
N THR A 818 -20.43 -5.83 11.12
CA THR A 818 -21.25 -6.72 11.95
C THR A 818 -21.99 -7.73 11.09
N VAL A 819 -21.99 -8.99 11.52
CA VAL A 819 -22.77 -10.07 10.93
C VAL A 819 -23.66 -10.66 12.01
N ASP A 820 -24.97 -10.68 11.76
CA ASP A 820 -25.99 -11.10 12.75
C ASP A 820 -25.89 -10.39 14.11
N GLY A 821 -25.46 -9.12 14.08
CA GLY A 821 -25.25 -8.30 15.27
C GLY A 821 -23.96 -8.58 16.04
N VAL A 822 -23.07 -9.44 15.51
CA VAL A 822 -21.75 -9.74 16.08
C VAL A 822 -20.66 -9.04 15.26
N SER A 823 -19.82 -8.26 15.93
CA SER A 823 -18.65 -7.60 15.33
C SER A 823 -17.67 -8.62 14.75
N GLN A 824 -17.25 -8.36 13.52
CA GLN A 824 -16.21 -9.07 12.78
C GLN A 824 -14.91 -8.23 12.70
N GLY A 825 -14.92 -7.02 13.26
CA GLY A 825 -13.80 -6.09 13.23
C GLY A 825 -13.71 -5.31 11.92
N VAL A 826 -12.54 -4.72 11.68
CA VAL A 826 -12.26 -3.90 10.51
C VAL A 826 -11.83 -4.80 9.36
N ILE A 827 -12.80 -5.18 8.52
CA ILE A 827 -12.59 -6.05 7.35
C ILE A 827 -13.20 -5.41 6.10
N GLU A 828 -12.53 -5.55 4.96
CA GLU A 828 -12.97 -5.00 3.66
C GLU A 828 -13.87 -5.98 2.89
N SER A 829 -13.95 -7.24 3.33
CA SER A 829 -14.85 -8.23 2.74
C SER A 829 -15.30 -9.26 3.76
N TYR A 830 -16.48 -9.85 3.54
CA TYR A 830 -17.00 -10.95 4.35
C TYR A 830 -17.72 -11.96 3.45
N SER A 831 -17.39 -13.25 3.59
CA SER A 831 -18.01 -14.33 2.85
C SER A 831 -18.93 -15.17 3.74
N PHE A 832 -20.19 -15.29 3.33
CA PHE A 832 -21.08 -16.33 3.81
C PHE A 832 -20.83 -17.60 3.00
N GLU A 833 -20.45 -18.68 3.68
CA GLU A 833 -20.24 -20.00 3.07
C GLU A 833 -21.38 -20.93 3.45
N ASN A 834 -21.90 -21.70 2.49
CA ASN A 834 -22.88 -22.75 2.72
C ASN A 834 -24.14 -22.29 3.50
N LEU A 835 -24.92 -21.39 2.89
CA LEU A 835 -26.07 -20.74 3.50
C LEU A 835 -27.14 -21.73 4.00
N SER A 836 -27.45 -21.73 5.30
CA SER A 836 -28.47 -22.61 5.91
C SER A 836 -29.56 -21.87 6.71
N SER A 837 -29.52 -20.53 6.71
CA SER A 837 -30.46 -19.64 7.38
C SER A 837 -30.36 -18.22 6.81
N ASP A 838 -31.34 -17.36 7.09
CA ASP A 838 -31.24 -15.93 6.80
C ASP A 838 -30.15 -15.28 7.66
N HIS A 839 -29.47 -14.27 7.10
CA HIS A 839 -28.40 -13.53 7.78
C HIS A 839 -28.55 -12.01 7.59
N THR A 840 -27.83 -11.24 8.40
CA THR A 840 -27.69 -9.79 8.26
C THR A 840 -26.22 -9.38 8.22
N ILE A 841 -25.89 -8.35 7.45
CA ILE A 841 -24.56 -7.73 7.42
C ILE A 841 -24.69 -6.21 7.46
N GLY A 842 -23.94 -5.55 8.32
CA GLY A 842 -23.89 -4.08 8.41
C GLY A 842 -22.45 -3.60 8.61
N ALA A 843 -22.16 -2.37 8.22
CA ALA A 843 -20.86 -1.75 8.47
C ALA A 843 -21.03 -0.39 9.16
N THR A 844 -20.05 -0.01 9.96
CA THR A 844 -19.94 1.32 10.56
C THR A 844 -18.62 1.95 10.15
N PHE A 845 -18.61 3.26 9.99
CA PHE A 845 -17.46 4.00 9.47
C PHE A 845 -17.11 5.15 10.42
N SER A 846 -15.82 5.35 10.64
CA SER A 846 -15.26 6.44 11.44
C SER A 846 -14.65 7.49 10.53
N LEU A 847 -14.75 8.76 10.89
CA LEU A 847 -14.14 9.85 10.12
C LEU A 847 -12.62 9.78 10.26
N ILE A 848 -11.88 9.80 9.15
CA ILE A 848 -10.43 9.93 9.16
C ILE A 848 -10.09 11.38 9.54
N PRO A 849 -9.45 11.63 10.69
CA PRO A 849 -9.05 12.99 11.06
C PRO A 849 -7.99 13.48 10.06
N PRO A 850 -8.08 14.74 9.58
CA PRO A 850 -7.07 15.28 8.68
C PRO A 850 -5.70 15.33 9.38
N THR A 851 -4.64 15.05 8.64
CA THR A 851 -3.27 15.28 9.11
C THR A 851 -3.11 16.75 9.45
N THR A 852 -2.77 17.05 10.71
CA THR A 852 -2.52 18.41 11.16
C THR A 852 -1.09 18.58 11.64
N TYR A 853 -0.53 19.77 11.40
CA TYR A 853 0.77 20.17 11.88
C TYR A 853 0.65 21.41 12.76
N THR A 854 1.49 21.48 13.79
CA THR A 854 1.49 22.55 14.79
C THR A 854 2.69 23.46 14.58
N ILE A 855 2.42 24.77 14.50
CA ILE A 855 3.44 25.81 14.54
C ILE A 855 3.45 26.38 15.96
N THR A 856 4.48 26.03 16.73
CA THR A 856 4.61 26.42 18.12
C THR A 856 5.29 27.78 18.21
N VAL A 857 4.63 28.73 18.89
CA VAL A 857 5.24 30.00 19.28
C VAL A 857 5.97 29.78 20.60
N SER A 858 7.30 29.86 20.57
CA SER A 858 8.16 29.75 21.76
C SER A 858 8.95 31.03 21.98
N ASN A 859 9.20 31.40 23.23
CA ASN A 859 10.01 32.57 23.61
C ASN A 859 9.60 33.90 22.94
N VAL A 860 8.70 34.63 23.61
CA VAL A 860 8.27 35.98 23.20
C VAL A 860 8.45 36.98 24.33
N GLU A 861 9.58 36.90 25.04
CA GLU A 861 9.86 37.85 26.10
C GLU A 861 10.18 39.23 25.49
N ASN A 862 9.47 40.28 25.94
CA ASN A 862 9.62 41.66 25.47
C ASN A 862 9.09 41.95 24.04
N GLY A 863 8.13 41.15 23.57
CA GLY A 863 7.34 41.41 22.37
C GLY A 863 6.17 40.45 22.23
N THR A 864 5.55 40.41 21.05
CA THR A 864 4.42 39.53 20.73
C THR A 864 4.57 38.94 19.33
N ILE A 865 4.11 37.70 19.17
CA ILE A 865 3.94 37.01 17.90
C ILE A 865 2.45 36.66 17.76
N ASN A 866 1.81 37.08 16.68
CA ASN A 866 0.38 36.88 16.44
C ASN A 866 0.09 36.29 15.03
N PRO A 867 -0.70 35.22 14.90
CA PRO A 867 -1.37 34.48 15.97
C PRO A 867 -0.39 33.76 16.92
N GLY A 868 -0.87 33.30 18.08
CA GLY A 868 -0.09 32.42 18.96
C GLY A 868 0.11 31.03 18.34
N THR A 869 0.44 30.01 19.14
CA THR A 869 0.52 28.63 18.63
C THR A 869 -0.75 28.23 17.88
N VAL A 870 -0.59 27.73 16.66
CA VAL A 870 -1.71 27.28 15.80
C VAL A 870 -1.46 25.86 15.31
N THR A 871 -2.54 25.10 15.15
CA THR A 871 -2.55 23.78 14.52
C THR A 871 -3.39 23.86 13.26
N LEU A 872 -2.83 23.45 12.13
CA LEU A 872 -3.38 23.63 10.79
C LEU A 872 -3.32 22.32 10.02
N GLU A 873 -4.19 22.13 9.04
CA GLU A 873 -4.16 20.96 8.16
C GLU A 873 -2.92 20.97 7.26
N GLU A 874 -2.44 19.79 6.85
CA GLU A 874 -1.36 19.64 5.88
C GLU A 874 -1.58 20.50 4.63
N GLY A 875 -0.54 21.20 4.18
CA GLY A 875 -0.59 22.09 3.02
C GLY A 875 -1.17 23.48 3.29
N SER A 876 -1.54 23.79 4.53
CA SER A 876 -1.99 25.13 4.90
C SER A 876 -0.85 26.16 4.89
N ASP A 877 -1.20 27.43 4.64
CA ASP A 877 -0.30 28.57 4.79
C ASP A 877 -0.67 29.36 6.06
N GLN A 878 0.33 29.84 6.80
CA GLN A 878 0.12 30.69 7.98
C GLN A 878 1.13 31.82 8.08
N THR A 879 0.61 33.04 8.24
CA THR A 879 1.42 34.24 8.47
C THR A 879 1.39 34.65 9.93
N PHE A 880 2.57 34.93 10.49
CA PHE A 880 2.78 35.48 11.82
C PHE A 880 3.27 36.92 11.72
N THR A 881 2.77 37.79 12.60
CA THR A 881 3.22 39.18 12.77
C THR A 881 3.97 39.29 14.09
N ILE A 882 5.16 39.90 14.07
CA ILE A 882 6.04 40.05 15.22
C ILE A 882 6.12 41.53 15.58
N THR A 883 5.80 41.87 16.83
CA THR A 883 5.78 43.26 17.33
C THR A 883 6.59 43.36 18.62
N ALA A 884 7.57 44.27 18.68
CA ALA A 884 8.34 44.53 19.89
C ALA A 884 7.55 45.34 20.93
N ASP A 885 7.78 45.08 22.22
CA ASP A 885 7.22 45.89 23.30
C ASP A 885 7.89 47.27 23.39
N GLU A 886 7.31 48.18 24.18
CA GLU A 886 7.86 49.52 24.40
C GLU A 886 9.29 49.45 24.98
N ASN A 887 10.22 50.19 24.39
CA ASN A 887 11.67 50.19 24.69
C ASN A 887 12.43 48.91 24.30
N TYR A 888 11.87 48.10 23.40
CA TYR A 888 12.56 46.99 22.76
C TYR A 888 12.52 47.12 21.24
N MET A 889 13.49 46.50 20.57
CA MET A 889 13.57 46.43 19.12
C MET A 889 13.82 44.97 18.72
N LEU A 890 13.13 44.52 17.67
CA LEU A 890 13.32 43.17 17.12
C LEU A 890 14.77 42.98 16.69
N SER A 891 15.43 41.99 17.28
CA SER A 891 16.82 41.61 17.00
C SER A 891 16.89 40.49 15.98
N ASP A 892 16.05 39.46 16.15
CA ASP A 892 16.02 38.30 15.27
C ASP A 892 14.69 37.55 15.35
N VAL A 893 14.42 36.72 14.34
CA VAL A 893 13.35 35.71 14.35
C VAL A 893 14.00 34.37 14.02
N LEU A 894 13.68 33.33 14.79
CA LEU A 894 14.19 31.98 14.58
C LEU A 894 13.05 31.07 14.15
N ILE A 895 13.28 30.30 13.09
CA ILE A 895 12.40 29.25 12.60
C ILE A 895 13.10 27.92 12.79
N ASP A 896 12.52 27.03 13.58
CA ASP A 896 13.11 25.73 13.94
C ASP A 896 14.54 25.88 14.53
N GLY A 897 14.77 26.96 15.28
CA GLY A 897 16.07 27.29 15.86
C GLY A 897 17.08 27.93 14.89
N VAL A 898 16.69 28.22 13.65
CA VAL A 898 17.54 28.87 12.63
C VAL A 898 17.11 30.32 12.44
N SER A 899 18.08 31.25 12.59
CA SER A 899 17.88 32.68 12.36
C SER A 899 17.45 32.99 10.92
N VAL A 900 16.36 33.75 10.79
CA VAL A 900 15.87 34.32 9.53
C VAL A 900 15.98 35.86 9.48
N GLY A 901 16.60 36.47 10.49
CA GLY A 901 16.77 37.91 10.63
C GLY A 901 15.57 38.60 11.31
N PRO A 902 15.69 39.91 11.61
CA PRO A 902 14.64 40.69 12.29
C PRO A 902 13.47 41.03 11.35
N LEU A 903 12.69 40.01 10.99
CA LEU A 903 11.51 40.15 10.15
C LEU A 903 10.29 40.46 11.01
N SER A 904 9.60 41.58 10.76
CA SER A 904 8.35 41.91 11.46
C SER A 904 7.16 41.00 11.08
N SER A 905 7.35 40.10 10.12
CA SER A 905 6.37 39.09 9.71
C SER A 905 7.05 37.88 9.06
N TYR A 906 6.52 36.68 9.30
CA TYR A 906 6.99 35.44 8.67
C TYR A 906 5.81 34.57 8.23
N THR A 907 5.92 33.93 7.06
CA THR A 907 4.87 33.05 6.52
C THR A 907 5.41 31.64 6.33
N PHE A 908 4.78 30.67 6.98
CA PHE A 908 4.92 29.25 6.64
C PHE A 908 3.99 28.94 5.47
N THR A 909 4.52 28.27 4.44
CA THR A 909 3.74 27.87 3.25
C THR A 909 3.80 26.37 3.06
N ASP A 910 2.70 25.77 2.60
CA ASP A 910 2.59 24.33 2.34
C ASP A 910 3.09 23.47 3.52
N LEU A 911 2.40 23.56 4.65
CA LEU A 911 2.83 22.93 5.90
C LEU A 911 2.91 21.40 5.79
N LYS A 912 4.11 20.82 5.91
CA LYS A 912 4.38 19.37 5.84
C LYS A 912 4.94 18.75 7.13
N ALA A 913 5.19 19.56 8.15
CA ALA A 913 5.75 19.16 9.43
C ALA A 913 5.39 20.17 10.52
N ASN A 914 5.60 19.79 11.77
CA ASN A 914 5.55 20.74 12.89
C ASN A 914 6.73 21.71 12.80
N HIS A 915 6.50 22.97 13.15
CA HIS A 915 7.53 24.01 13.16
C HIS A 915 7.53 24.81 14.48
N THR A 916 8.62 25.51 14.75
CA THR A 916 8.68 26.54 15.82
C THR A 916 8.98 27.91 15.24
N ILE A 917 8.41 28.95 15.86
CA ILE A 917 8.74 30.35 15.60
C ILE A 917 9.05 31.05 16.93
N GLU A 918 10.20 31.71 16.99
CA GLU A 918 10.72 32.44 18.15
C GLU A 918 11.19 33.83 17.71
N ALA A 919 11.07 34.84 18.58
CA ALA A 919 11.55 36.19 18.31
C ALA A 919 12.41 36.71 19.45
N GLU A 920 13.57 37.24 19.11
CA GLU A 920 14.51 37.84 20.05
C GLU A 920 14.44 39.36 19.98
N PHE A 921 14.46 40.02 21.14
CA PHE A 921 14.35 41.47 21.26
C PHE A 921 15.51 42.04 22.06
N ASN A 922 16.08 43.15 21.57
CA ASN A 922 17.07 43.92 22.30
C ASN A 922 16.42 45.13 22.96
N ARG A 923 16.77 45.39 24.22
CA ARG A 923 16.37 46.62 24.91
C ARG A 923 17.04 47.84 24.28
N VAL A 924 16.30 48.94 24.15
CA VAL A 924 16.79 50.21 23.60
C VAL A 924 16.53 51.37 24.57
N TYR A 925 17.38 52.40 24.52
CA TYR A 925 17.26 53.62 25.31
C TYR A 925 17.31 54.86 24.42
N TRP A 926 16.59 55.91 24.79
CA TRP A 926 16.57 57.18 24.08
C TRP A 926 17.76 58.06 24.44
N ILE A 927 18.39 58.66 23.43
CA ILE A 927 19.24 59.84 23.60
C ILE A 927 18.48 61.02 23.01
N ASN A 928 17.99 61.89 23.90
CA ASN A 928 17.20 63.06 23.53
C ASN A 928 18.08 64.28 23.35
N VAL A 929 18.18 64.77 22.11
CA VAL A 929 18.90 66.01 21.79
C VAL A 929 17.96 67.20 21.99
N THR A 930 18.33 68.13 22.86
CA THR A 930 17.62 69.40 23.05
C THR A 930 17.85 70.29 21.82
N GLU A 931 16.80 70.99 21.36
CA GLU A 931 16.92 71.92 20.23
C GLU A 931 18.02 72.96 20.48
N THR A 932 18.96 73.09 19.53
CA THR A 932 20.07 74.03 19.61
C THR A 932 19.83 75.18 18.63
N THR A 933 20.19 76.41 19.02
CA THR A 933 20.22 77.57 18.14
C THR A 933 21.67 77.95 17.87
N ASP A 934 21.98 78.43 16.68
CA ASP A 934 23.33 78.89 16.29
C ASP A 934 24.35 77.74 16.04
N GLY A 935 23.85 76.54 15.75
CA GLY A 935 24.62 75.38 15.26
C GLY A 935 23.74 74.12 15.08
N SER A 936 24.36 72.95 14.87
CA SER A 936 23.66 71.68 14.64
C SER A 936 24.31 70.48 15.34
N VAL A 937 23.50 69.45 15.63
CA VAL A 937 23.91 68.18 16.27
C VAL A 937 23.48 67.01 15.38
N SER A 938 24.39 66.07 15.10
CA SER A 938 24.12 64.89 14.27
C SER A 938 24.65 63.60 14.91
N PRO A 939 23.86 62.51 15.01
CA PRO A 939 22.45 62.42 14.63
C PRO A 939 21.54 63.28 15.53
N SER A 940 20.26 63.43 15.17
CA SER A 940 19.23 63.97 16.07
C SER A 940 18.86 62.92 17.13
N SER A 941 17.85 63.20 17.97
CA SER A 941 17.36 62.24 18.96
C SER A 941 17.09 60.85 18.36
N MET A 942 17.57 59.80 19.01
CA MET A 942 17.48 58.42 18.52
C MET A 942 17.45 57.39 19.65
N GLN A 943 17.02 56.17 19.33
CA GLN A 943 17.16 55.01 20.21
C GLN A 943 18.47 54.27 19.95
N VAL A 944 19.11 53.80 21.02
CA VAL A 944 20.37 53.05 21.00
C VAL A 944 20.16 51.75 21.75
N VAL A 945 20.63 50.64 21.19
CA VAL A 945 20.60 49.31 21.85
C VAL A 945 21.41 49.36 23.14
N ALA A 946 20.90 48.76 24.21
CA ALA A 946 21.57 48.69 25.51
C ALA A 946 23.01 48.19 25.38
N GLY A 947 23.95 48.86 26.05
CA GLY A 947 25.38 48.51 26.01
C GLY A 947 26.12 48.93 24.73
N GLN A 948 25.46 49.50 23.71
CA GLN A 948 26.14 50.05 22.53
C GLN A 948 26.64 51.48 22.76
N ASN A 949 27.65 51.87 21.97
CA ASN A 949 28.18 53.22 21.96
C ASN A 949 27.50 54.05 20.87
N GLN A 950 27.17 55.32 21.15
CA GLN A 950 26.65 56.25 20.16
C GLN A 950 27.42 57.57 20.18
N THR A 951 27.85 58.04 19.01
CA THR A 951 28.57 59.31 18.87
C THR A 951 27.70 60.38 18.24
N PHE A 952 27.76 61.58 18.79
CA PHE A 952 27.14 62.80 18.27
C PHE A 952 28.24 63.80 17.89
N ILE A 953 28.07 64.45 16.75
CA ILE A 953 28.98 65.47 16.21
C ILE A 953 28.28 66.82 16.26
N PHE A 954 29.02 67.84 16.68
CA PHE A 954 28.51 69.20 16.88
C PHE A 954 29.15 70.14 15.86
N THR A 955 28.33 70.86 15.12
CA THR A 955 28.80 71.80 14.08
C THR A 955 28.23 73.19 14.36
N PRO A 956 29.03 74.14 14.86
CA PRO A 956 28.60 75.53 15.03
C PRO A 956 28.31 76.23 13.70
N ASP A 957 27.38 77.19 13.71
CA ASP A 957 27.12 78.08 12.58
C ASP A 957 28.26 79.11 12.42
N GLU A 958 28.34 79.78 11.26
CA GLU A 958 29.39 80.76 10.96
C GLU A 958 29.41 81.93 11.99
N GLY A 959 30.57 82.17 12.61
CA GLY A 959 30.77 83.22 13.62
C GLY A 959 30.51 82.78 15.07
N TYR A 960 30.13 81.52 15.27
CA TYR A 960 29.95 80.90 16.57
C TYR A 960 30.96 79.76 16.77
N SER A 961 31.28 79.49 18.02
CA SER A 961 32.04 78.32 18.46
C SER A 961 31.25 77.53 19.50
N ILE A 962 31.65 76.29 19.74
CA ILE A 962 31.03 75.47 20.78
C ILE A 962 31.43 76.07 22.13
N GLY A 963 30.47 76.58 22.88
CA GLY A 963 30.71 77.07 24.23
C GLY A 963 30.76 75.91 25.23
N GLU A 964 29.68 75.13 25.27
CA GLU A 964 29.50 74.09 26.27
C GLU A 964 28.61 72.96 25.74
N VAL A 965 28.96 71.72 26.04
CA VAL A 965 28.12 70.53 25.80
C VAL A 965 27.67 69.98 27.15
N LEU A 966 26.38 69.73 27.30
CA LEU A 966 25.75 69.22 28.51
C LEU A 966 25.20 67.82 28.25
N ILE A 967 25.59 66.87 29.11
CA ILE A 967 25.10 65.48 29.10
C ILE A 967 24.33 65.28 30.40
N ASN A 968 23.02 64.98 30.32
CA ASN A 968 22.14 64.89 31.49
C ASN A 968 22.18 66.15 32.39
N GLY A 969 22.45 67.32 31.79
CA GLY A 969 22.59 68.59 32.50
C GLY A 969 23.97 68.85 33.12
N GLU A 970 24.94 67.95 32.99
CA GLU A 970 26.33 68.16 33.42
C GLU A 970 27.25 68.53 32.26
N SER A 971 28.11 69.51 32.47
CA SER A 971 29.03 70.02 31.45
C SER A 971 30.19 69.07 31.19
N VAL A 972 30.41 68.75 29.92
CA VAL A 972 31.61 68.05 29.43
C VAL A 972 32.58 68.99 28.70
N GLY A 973 32.32 70.30 28.77
CA GLY A 973 33.12 71.35 28.16
C GLY A 973 32.87 71.55 26.66
N SER A 974 33.71 72.38 26.04
CA SER A 974 33.71 72.64 24.60
C SER A 974 34.43 71.52 23.87
N VAL A 975 33.66 70.58 23.30
CA VAL A 975 34.15 69.45 22.52
C VAL A 975 33.42 69.43 21.18
N GLU A 976 34.06 68.97 20.10
CA GLU A 976 33.45 68.90 18.75
C GLU A 976 32.53 67.68 18.56
N SER A 977 32.62 66.70 19.46
CA SER A 977 31.81 65.49 19.44
C SER A 977 31.72 64.87 20.82
N TYR A 978 30.68 64.10 21.09
CA TYR A 978 30.55 63.30 22.30
C TYR A 978 30.11 61.87 21.98
N THR A 979 30.80 60.89 22.59
CA THR A 979 30.43 59.48 22.50
C THR A 979 29.84 59.02 23.83
N PHE A 980 28.54 58.70 23.81
CA PHE A 980 27.93 57.88 24.85
C PHE A 980 28.50 56.47 24.73
N LYS A 981 29.13 55.99 25.79
CA LYS A 981 29.64 54.61 25.86
C LYS A 981 28.67 53.76 26.66
N GLU A 982 28.42 52.55 26.17
CA GLU A 982 27.60 51.54 26.84
C GLU A 982 26.30 52.15 27.38
N VAL A 983 25.41 52.56 26.47
CA VAL A 983 24.16 53.25 26.86
C VAL A 983 23.27 52.28 27.62
N GLU A 984 23.05 52.52 28.91
CA GLU A 984 22.25 51.66 29.81
C GLU A 984 21.01 52.36 30.40
N ALA A 985 20.74 53.61 30.00
CA ALA A 985 19.57 54.39 30.40
C ALA A 985 19.28 55.49 29.39
N ASP A 986 18.09 56.08 29.44
CA ASP A 986 17.77 57.27 28.67
C ASP A 986 18.67 58.44 29.06
N MET A 987 19.15 59.19 28.06
CA MET A 987 20.10 60.30 28.22
C MET A 987 19.58 61.56 27.54
N THR A 988 20.04 62.73 28.00
CA THR A 988 19.84 64.01 27.31
C THR A 988 21.15 64.62 26.85
N LEU A 989 21.12 65.30 25.71
CA LEU A 989 22.25 65.99 25.09
C LEU A 989 21.83 67.41 24.71
N GLU A 990 22.50 68.42 25.26
CA GLU A 990 22.30 69.83 24.93
C GLU A 990 23.65 70.44 24.54
N VAL A 991 23.65 71.29 23.50
CA VAL A 991 24.87 71.99 23.03
C VAL A 991 24.59 73.49 22.99
N LEU A 992 25.44 74.25 23.68
CA LEU A 992 25.40 75.70 23.77
C LEU A 992 26.52 76.29 22.90
N PHE A 993 26.14 77.13 21.94
CA PHE A 993 27.07 77.84 21.06
C PHE A 993 27.33 79.28 21.58
N GLU A 994 28.57 79.74 21.50
CA GLU A 994 29.03 81.07 21.91
C GLU A 994 29.54 81.88 20.72
N LEU A 995 29.37 83.21 20.75
CA LEU A 995 29.80 84.12 19.68
C LEU A 995 31.28 84.53 19.85
N ASP A 996 32.10 84.40 18.81
CA ASP A 996 33.57 84.52 18.89
C ASP A 996 34.09 85.93 19.21
N GLU A 997 33.62 87.00 18.54
CA GLU A 997 34.06 88.39 18.78
C GLU A 997 32.96 89.45 18.56
N LEU A 998 33.05 90.58 19.29
CA LEU A 998 32.19 91.75 19.06
C LEU A 998 32.79 92.65 17.96
N PRO A 999 31.98 93.13 16.99
CA PRO A 999 32.44 93.95 15.88
C PRO A 999 32.97 95.30 16.36
N THR A 1000 34.13 95.70 15.84
CA THR A 1000 34.83 96.94 16.22
C THR A 1000 34.41 98.17 15.41
N SER A 1001 33.40 98.06 14.53
CA SER A 1001 32.90 99.16 13.71
C SER A 1001 31.37 99.29 13.78
N VAL A 1002 30.86 100.52 13.61
CA VAL A 1002 29.40 100.81 13.63
C VAL A 1002 28.63 100.02 12.57
N GLY A 1003 29.25 99.72 11.41
CA GLY A 1003 28.64 98.88 10.37
C GLY A 1003 28.62 97.38 10.69
N GLY A 1004 29.41 96.92 11.66
CA GLY A 1004 29.37 95.53 12.12
C GLY A 1004 28.26 95.25 13.13
N LEU A 1005 27.59 96.28 13.67
CA LEU A 1005 26.48 96.10 14.63
C LEU A 1005 25.28 95.35 14.01
N ASP A 1006 25.13 95.40 12.67
CA ASP A 1006 24.12 94.64 11.94
C ASP A 1006 24.37 93.11 11.98
N GLN A 1007 25.63 92.68 12.16
CA GLN A 1007 25.99 91.26 12.30
C GLN A 1007 25.70 90.72 13.72
N VAL A 1008 25.58 91.58 14.74
CA VAL A 1008 25.39 91.18 16.15
C VAL A 1008 23.97 91.49 16.68
N LYS A 1009 23.02 91.86 15.81
CA LYS A 1009 21.60 92.09 16.15
C LYS A 1009 21.39 93.05 17.35
N ILE A 1010 22.27 94.03 17.59
CA ILE A 1010 22.07 95.03 18.66
C ILE A 1010 21.09 96.10 18.17
N GLN A 1011 19.92 96.19 18.83
CA GLN A 1011 18.85 97.13 18.45
C GLN A 1011 18.68 98.25 19.49
N LEU A 1012 18.61 99.50 19.00
CA LEU A 1012 18.33 100.69 19.80
C LEU A 1012 16.94 101.23 19.47
N ALA A 1013 16.01 101.20 20.42
CA ALA A 1013 14.64 101.67 20.18
C ALA A 1013 14.00 102.30 21.43
N PRO A 1014 13.25 103.40 21.30
CA PRO A 1014 13.13 104.26 20.11
C PRO A 1014 14.39 105.14 19.90
N ASN A 1015 14.74 105.44 18.65
CA ASN A 1015 15.78 106.42 18.30
C ASN A 1015 15.25 107.29 17.13
N PRO A 1016 14.98 108.60 17.32
CA PRO A 1016 15.27 109.41 18.50
C PRO A 1016 14.43 109.04 19.74
N VAL A 1017 15.02 109.17 20.93
CA VAL A 1017 14.41 108.85 22.23
C VAL A 1017 13.94 110.13 22.94
N GLU A 1018 12.77 110.10 23.59
CA GLU A 1018 12.33 111.18 24.48
C GLU A 1018 12.77 110.97 25.93
N ASN A 1019 12.40 109.84 26.53
CA ASN A 1019 12.63 109.58 27.97
C ASN A 1019 13.37 108.27 28.25
N GLN A 1020 13.10 107.19 27.52
CA GLN A 1020 13.70 105.87 27.76
C GLN A 1020 14.15 105.20 26.47
N LEU A 1021 15.41 104.75 26.43
CA LEU A 1021 15.99 104.00 25.32
C LEU A 1021 16.17 102.54 25.74
N GLN A 1022 15.70 101.60 24.94
CA GLN A 1022 16.02 100.18 25.08
C GLN A 1022 17.21 99.81 24.20
N VAL A 1023 18.19 99.15 24.80
CA VAL A 1023 19.31 98.50 24.11
C VAL A 1023 19.08 96.99 24.19
N LYS A 1024 18.79 96.34 23.05
CA LYS A 1024 18.51 94.90 22.95
C LYS A 1024 19.63 94.17 22.21
N GLY A 1025 19.82 92.89 22.50
CA GLY A 1025 20.79 92.04 21.78
C GLY A 1025 22.23 92.17 22.28
N ILE A 1026 22.43 92.72 23.49
CA ILE A 1026 23.75 92.87 24.10
C ILE A 1026 24.16 91.59 24.86
N PRO A 1027 25.42 91.13 24.77
CA PRO A 1027 25.91 90.00 25.56
C PRO A 1027 25.82 90.27 27.06
N ALA A 1028 25.63 89.23 27.87
CA ALA A 1028 25.65 89.35 29.33
C ALA A 1028 27.02 89.88 29.82
N ASN A 1029 27.04 90.64 30.92
CA ASN A 1029 28.23 91.27 31.52
C ASN A 1029 28.90 92.35 30.65
N THR A 1030 28.10 93.13 29.93
CA THR A 1030 28.56 94.26 29.12
C THR A 1030 28.17 95.60 29.80
N ALA A 1031 29.07 96.58 29.75
CA ALA A 1031 28.81 97.94 30.20
C ALA A 1031 28.36 98.82 29.02
N ILE A 1032 27.35 99.67 29.25
CA ILE A 1032 26.95 100.73 28.32
C ILE A 1032 27.35 102.07 28.92
N ALA A 1033 28.17 102.83 28.18
CA ALA A 1033 28.57 104.18 28.49
C ALA A 1033 27.97 105.15 27.46
N VAL A 1034 27.38 106.26 27.93
CA VAL A 1034 26.80 107.30 27.09
C VAL A 1034 27.58 108.59 27.30
N TYR A 1035 28.03 109.19 26.20
CA TYR A 1035 28.81 110.42 26.18
C TYR A 1035 28.04 111.54 25.46
N ASP A 1036 28.22 112.78 25.89
CA ASP A 1036 27.79 113.93 25.09
C ASP A 1036 28.67 114.09 23.83
N VAL A 1037 28.26 114.93 22.88
CA VAL A 1037 28.98 115.14 21.61
C VAL A 1037 30.40 115.71 21.74
N ILE A 1038 30.77 116.25 22.90
CA ILE A 1038 32.14 116.74 23.16
C ILE A 1038 32.97 115.73 23.98
N GLY A 1039 32.41 114.54 24.24
CA GLY A 1039 33.12 113.40 24.83
C GLY A 1039 33.02 113.27 26.35
N ASN A 1040 32.16 114.04 27.03
CA ASN A 1040 31.97 113.87 28.48
C ASN A 1040 31.03 112.70 28.76
N LEU A 1041 31.41 111.83 29.71
CA LEU A 1041 30.55 110.74 30.16
C LEU A 1041 29.33 111.31 30.91
N VAL A 1042 28.14 111.01 30.43
CA VAL A 1042 26.86 111.45 31.03
C VAL A 1042 26.07 110.33 31.69
N TYR A 1043 26.29 109.08 31.30
CA TYR A 1043 25.65 107.91 31.91
C TYR A 1043 26.52 106.66 31.73
N LYS A 1044 26.59 105.78 32.74
CA LYS A 1044 27.22 104.45 32.61
C LYS A 1044 26.44 103.44 33.43
N SER A 1045 26.16 102.27 32.86
CA SER A 1045 25.50 101.16 33.54
C SER A 1045 25.97 99.81 33.01
N THR A 1046 25.79 98.75 33.79
CA THR A 1046 26.18 97.37 33.49
C THR A 1046 24.96 96.47 33.59
N THR A 1047 24.81 95.50 32.69
CA THR A 1047 23.70 94.55 32.73
C THR A 1047 24.16 93.10 32.62
N THR A 1048 23.44 92.22 33.29
CA THR A 1048 23.52 90.75 33.12
C THR A 1048 22.43 90.23 32.18
N SER A 1049 21.46 91.09 31.80
CA SER A 1049 20.36 90.76 30.89
C SER A 1049 20.67 91.15 29.45
N LYS A 1050 20.12 90.40 28.47
CA LYS A 1050 20.21 90.71 27.03
C LYS A 1050 19.50 92.01 26.62
N VAL A 1051 18.82 92.69 27.56
CA VAL A 1051 18.13 93.97 27.38
C VAL A 1051 18.50 94.93 28.52
N LEU A 1052 18.81 96.19 28.18
CA LEU A 1052 19.03 97.28 29.13
C LEU A 1052 18.16 98.48 28.80
N GLU A 1053 17.49 99.04 29.81
CA GLU A 1053 16.73 100.29 29.69
C GLU A 1053 17.53 101.46 30.27
N ILE A 1054 17.65 102.53 29.50
CA ILE A 1054 18.38 103.74 29.89
C ILE A 1054 17.40 104.91 29.95
N ASN A 1055 17.34 105.57 31.10
CA ASN A 1055 16.51 106.76 31.30
C ASN A 1055 17.28 108.03 30.93
N PHE A 1056 16.83 108.71 29.88
CA PHE A 1056 17.37 109.96 29.33
C PHE A 1056 16.66 111.22 29.83
N SER A 1057 15.59 111.11 30.66
CA SER A 1057 14.74 112.25 31.06
C SER A 1057 15.46 113.41 31.78
N LEU A 1058 16.63 113.16 32.38
CA LEU A 1058 17.43 114.17 33.10
C LEU A 1058 18.56 114.78 32.25
N LEU A 1059 18.75 114.30 31.02
CA LEU A 1059 19.77 114.78 30.10
C LEU A 1059 19.21 115.88 29.20
N LYS A 1060 20.06 116.82 28.77
CA LYS A 1060 19.64 117.89 27.84
C LYS A 1060 19.35 117.30 26.46
N SER A 1061 18.38 117.84 25.73
CA SER A 1061 18.13 117.43 24.35
C SER A 1061 19.37 117.65 23.49
N GLY A 1062 19.79 116.63 22.74
CA GLY A 1062 21.00 116.67 21.91
C GLY A 1062 21.35 115.30 21.35
N LEU A 1063 22.44 115.23 20.57
CA LEU A 1063 23.02 113.97 20.11
C LEU A 1063 23.90 113.40 21.24
N TYR A 1064 23.92 112.07 21.36
CA TYR A 1064 24.75 111.36 22.32
C TYR A 1064 25.47 110.21 21.62
N ILE A 1065 26.67 109.87 22.09
CA ILE A 1065 27.45 108.73 21.61
C ILE A 1065 27.28 107.61 22.64
N LEU A 1066 26.78 106.45 22.19
CA LEU A 1066 26.63 105.26 23.02
C LEU A 1066 27.75 104.28 22.70
N GLN A 1067 28.56 103.95 23.71
CA GLN A 1067 29.66 103.00 23.64
C GLN A 1067 29.30 101.74 24.41
N VAL A 1068 29.49 100.59 23.75
CA VAL A 1068 29.36 99.25 24.35
C VAL A 1068 30.75 98.78 24.75
N GLU A 1069 30.99 98.57 26.04
CA GLU A 1069 32.27 98.12 26.59
C GLU A 1069 32.11 96.71 27.20
N LYS A 1070 32.87 95.73 26.69
CA LYS A 1070 32.96 94.41 27.34
C LYS A 1070 33.74 94.59 28.66
N ILE A 1071 33.15 94.18 29.78
CA ILE A 1071 33.92 94.10 31.03
C ILE A 1071 34.73 92.82 30.97
N GLY A 1072 36.04 92.95 30.73
CA GLY A 1072 36.94 91.82 30.61
C GLY A 1072 37.20 91.13 31.95
N ASN A 1073 36.84 89.86 32.06
CA ASN A 1073 37.47 88.94 33.00
C ASN A 1073 38.81 88.49 32.42
N PHE A 1074 39.90 88.94 33.02
CA PHE A 1074 41.20 88.29 32.86
C PHE A 1074 41.16 86.94 33.57
N LYS A 1075 41.35 85.86 32.82
CA LYS A 1075 41.61 84.53 33.37
C LYS A 1075 43.00 84.55 34.03
N VAL A 1076 43.07 84.37 35.35
CA VAL A 1076 44.34 84.07 36.03
C VAL A 1076 44.80 82.69 35.55
N VAL A 1077 46.06 82.60 35.12
CA VAL A 1077 46.73 81.34 34.75
C VAL A 1077 47.77 81.01 35.83
N LYS A 1078 47.63 79.83 36.46
CA LYS A 1078 48.49 79.11 37.44
C LYS A 1078 48.55 79.67 38.88
N GLN A 1079 48.54 78.86 39.95
CA GLN A 1079 48.89 77.45 40.18
C GLN A 1079 47.77 76.69 40.92
#